data_AF-E3M342-F1
#
_entry.id   AF-E3M342-F1
#
_cell.length_a   1.000
_cell.length_b   1.000
_cell.length_c   1.000
_cell.angle_alpha   90.00
_cell.angle_beta   90.00
_cell.angle_gamma   90.00
#
_symmetry.space_group_name_H-M   'P 1'
#
loop_
_entity.id
_entity.type
_entity.pdbx_description
1 polymer ?
#
loop_
_entity_poly.entity_id
_entity_poly.type
_entity_poly.pdbx_seq_one_letter_code
_entity_poly.pdbx_strand_id
1 'polypeptide(L)'
;MKTMKLSSFPFPVQTEIFSSMKLIDILFLSFCSKKLKKSIKSCMKSRFDKIISITYFSSKPNNVRILSSNSNNKEFMKLVPREEGRNRSIVQMNLFGIDVDCCMATRNHPFFILCNRQDGEQMLQTIHNYFRGFFASSIEYHLKAGGRNYIPRLKHIKHSIIVFQNESLDGYLTVSPSHISNYVYIKLCALGGFEYERNLKLAETKVLDIMISDSSAGGILNNFKGRQLFMMHGIVTDDDIIQFLNSWKSSQTQLDLEYLNINLRNGIGLNPEIIMRRFHIKQFDPNQRIPVYQCDKSSPNFIVREADQHVASLEITTQGIKFASWKMTGEEVMRDRIQKTFQKTPLQNADFIRNSIKFSKFSWLIQREILSSMELVDLLMMASCSQQFHRNIKSLMRSRFDKILTITYEPTPPSCINISSSSSGDNPFMSITSRLGHGVRPLMTKLCGMDLQVCMPTRNNPFMIYCDPAKRQTGLPSIHNYLLDFFGSSIKYQLNGGILTPAFSKLRNISSTDLASDNTIGGTEFHDFLKISPNQDFIGLTELGSSLLGRNLEFARTKVLDIGTMRCSADDILSNFGGRQLFIDNGIISDAVIIQFLNKWRSNEGYQNMEYISINLYSSQLNPNQIMNSVPINRLDPSHQLPVYQFARKDCNWEPTWGIYKFISPTYTVRDLDQHVASILITENNITFAAWNLTEKEFLEKRPIKRLY
;
A
#
# COMPACT_ATOMS: atom_id res chain seq x y z
N MET A 1 16.02 22.89 -33.85
CA MET A 1 15.53 21.53 -33.53
C MET A 1 14.84 20.93 -34.76
N LYS A 2 15.29 19.78 -35.27
CA LYS A 2 14.55 19.06 -36.34
C LYS A 2 13.30 18.41 -35.73
N THR A 3 12.12 18.76 -36.23
CA THR A 3 10.83 18.19 -35.79
C THR A 3 10.68 16.76 -36.30
N MET A 4 10.59 15.80 -35.38
CA MET A 4 10.39 14.38 -35.69
C MET A 4 8.95 14.14 -36.15
N LYS A 5 8.76 13.60 -37.37
CA LYS A 5 7.44 13.25 -37.90
C LYS A 5 7.04 11.83 -37.48
N LEU A 6 6.32 11.70 -36.37
CA LEU A 6 5.84 10.39 -35.87
C LEU A 6 5.08 9.55 -36.92
N SER A 7 4.39 10.21 -37.85
CA SER A 7 3.60 9.57 -38.92
C SER A 7 4.43 9.02 -40.08
N SER A 8 5.74 9.30 -40.17
CA SER A 8 6.62 8.75 -41.21
C SER A 8 7.30 7.44 -40.80
N PHE A 9 7.18 7.00 -39.55
CA PHE A 9 7.75 5.73 -39.10
C PHE A 9 6.89 4.53 -39.53
N PRO A 10 7.49 3.35 -39.77
CA PRO A 10 6.74 2.11 -39.98
C PRO A 10 5.82 1.77 -38.81
N PHE A 11 4.72 1.05 -39.10
CA PHE A 11 3.69 0.69 -38.11
C PHE A 11 4.23 -0.02 -36.85
N PRO A 12 5.18 -0.98 -36.92
CA PRO A 12 5.75 -1.60 -35.72
C PRO A 12 6.49 -0.61 -34.83
N VAL A 13 7.22 0.34 -35.43
CA VAL A 13 7.96 1.38 -34.70
C VAL A 13 7.00 2.36 -34.01
N GLN A 14 5.91 2.75 -34.69
CA GLN A 14 4.86 3.56 -34.07
C GLN A 14 4.23 2.83 -32.87
N THR A 15 4.00 1.52 -33.01
CA THR A 15 3.41 0.69 -31.95
C THR A 15 4.30 0.61 -30.72
N GLU A 16 5.60 0.42 -30.92
CA GLU A 16 6.58 0.38 -29.83
C GLU A 16 6.69 1.74 -29.12
N ILE A 17 6.78 2.83 -29.89
CA ILE A 17 6.83 4.20 -29.34
C ILE A 17 5.59 4.47 -28.48
N PHE A 18 4.38 4.22 -28.99
CA PHE A 18 3.16 4.42 -28.22
C PHE A 18 3.05 3.47 -27.03
N SER A 19 3.59 2.26 -27.11
CA SER A 19 3.60 1.29 -26.00
C SER A 19 4.47 1.75 -24.84
N SER A 20 5.59 2.41 -25.12
CA SER A 20 6.49 2.98 -24.10
C SER A 20 5.95 4.23 -23.38
N MET A 21 4.93 4.89 -23.94
CA MET A 21 4.37 6.15 -23.41
C MET A 21 3.35 5.94 -22.30
N LYS A 22 3.18 6.93 -21.41
CA LYS A 22 2.09 6.90 -20.41
C LYS A 22 0.75 7.18 -21.09
N LEU A 23 -0.34 6.76 -20.44
CA LEU A 23 -1.70 6.93 -20.98
C LEU A 23 -2.05 8.40 -21.25
N ILE A 24 -1.62 9.31 -20.39
CA ILE A 24 -1.85 10.75 -20.55
C ILE A 24 -1.12 11.33 -21.77
N ASP A 25 0.12 10.86 -22.04
CA ASP A 25 0.91 11.31 -23.19
C ASP A 25 0.27 10.84 -24.50
N ILE A 26 -0.25 9.60 -24.52
CA ILE A 26 -1.01 9.06 -25.65
C ILE A 26 -2.29 9.87 -25.90
N LEU A 27 -2.99 10.27 -24.83
CA LEU A 27 -4.15 11.14 -24.93
C LEU A 27 -3.77 12.50 -25.53
N PHE A 28 -2.66 13.12 -25.11
CA PHE A 28 -2.20 14.38 -25.69
C PHE A 28 -1.87 14.26 -27.18
N LEU A 29 -1.15 13.22 -27.59
CA LEU A 29 -0.87 12.95 -29.00
C LEU A 29 -2.16 12.76 -29.82
N SER A 30 -3.23 12.25 -29.19
CA SER A 30 -4.52 12.10 -29.85
C SER A 30 -5.21 13.44 -30.15
N PHE A 31 -4.88 14.51 -29.42
CA PHE A 31 -5.40 15.86 -29.66
C PHE A 31 -4.65 16.59 -30.79
N CYS A 32 -3.39 16.23 -31.05
CA CYS A 32 -2.56 16.92 -32.04
C CYS A 32 -3.03 16.73 -33.50
N SER A 33 -3.65 15.60 -33.85
CA SER A 33 -4.15 15.35 -35.21
C SER A 33 -5.15 14.20 -35.29
N LYS A 34 -6.16 14.35 -36.16
CA LYS A 34 -7.10 13.26 -36.52
C LYS A 34 -6.38 12.01 -37.06
N LYS A 35 -5.27 12.19 -37.79
CA LYS A 35 -4.48 11.07 -38.35
C LYS A 35 -3.74 10.31 -37.24
N LEU A 36 -3.13 11.04 -36.30
CA LEU A 36 -2.48 10.45 -35.11
C LEU A 36 -3.49 9.72 -34.23
N LYS A 37 -4.65 10.32 -33.97
CA LYS A 37 -5.74 9.68 -33.21
C LYS A 37 -6.15 8.34 -33.81
N LYS A 38 -6.29 8.25 -35.15
CA LYS A 38 -6.59 6.99 -35.85
C LYS A 38 -5.45 5.97 -35.71
N SER A 39 -4.19 6.41 -35.89
CA SER A 39 -3.02 5.53 -35.74
C SER A 39 -2.92 4.94 -34.33
N ILE A 40 -3.03 5.79 -33.30
CA ILE A 40 -3.03 5.39 -31.89
C ILE A 40 -4.12 4.35 -31.60
N LYS A 41 -5.35 4.58 -32.05
CA LYS A 41 -6.45 3.63 -31.87
C LYS A 41 -6.16 2.25 -32.49
N SER A 42 -5.50 2.22 -33.63
CA SER A 42 -5.15 0.98 -34.32
C SER A 42 -3.98 0.26 -33.64
N CYS A 43 -2.91 0.97 -33.32
CA CYS A 43 -1.71 0.42 -32.68
C CYS A 43 -1.96 -0.04 -31.24
N MET A 44 -2.78 0.70 -30.50
CA MET A 44 -2.92 0.53 -29.05
C MET A 44 -4.14 -0.29 -28.65
N LYS A 45 -4.82 -0.94 -29.60
CA LYS A 45 -6.03 -1.73 -29.35
C LYS A 45 -5.82 -2.75 -28.23
N SER A 46 -4.75 -3.54 -28.29
CA SER A 46 -4.41 -4.54 -27.28
C SER A 46 -4.12 -3.95 -25.89
N ARG A 47 -3.62 -2.71 -25.81
CA ARG A 47 -3.42 -2.01 -24.53
C ARG A 47 -4.73 -1.43 -23.99
N PHE A 48 -5.59 -0.92 -24.87
CA PHE A 48 -6.91 -0.42 -24.48
C PHE A 48 -7.84 -1.55 -24.03
N ASP A 49 -7.73 -2.75 -24.62
CA ASP A 49 -8.47 -3.94 -24.19
C ASP A 49 -8.12 -4.38 -22.74
N LYS A 50 -6.93 -4.00 -22.23
CA LYS A 50 -6.55 -4.22 -20.82
C LYS A 50 -7.16 -3.18 -19.87
N ILE A 51 -7.72 -2.08 -20.37
CA ILE A 51 -8.39 -1.07 -19.56
C ILE A 51 -9.84 -1.53 -19.37
N ILE A 52 -10.10 -2.13 -18.22
CA ILE A 52 -11.42 -2.66 -17.83
C ILE A 52 -12.39 -1.50 -17.53
N SER A 53 -11.93 -0.46 -16.82
CA SER A 53 -12.79 0.65 -16.44
C SER A 53 -12.10 2.01 -16.32
N ILE A 54 -12.88 3.07 -16.47
CA ILE A 54 -12.55 4.45 -16.13
C ILE A 54 -13.46 4.89 -14.99
N THR A 55 -12.88 5.40 -13.91
CA THR A 55 -13.61 5.84 -12.72
C THR A 55 -13.50 7.35 -12.55
N TYR A 56 -14.64 8.02 -12.39
CA TYR A 56 -14.73 9.44 -12.06
C TYR A 56 -15.03 9.58 -10.56
N PHE A 57 -14.15 10.25 -9.81
CA PHE A 57 -14.39 10.58 -8.42
C PHE A 57 -14.66 12.07 -8.29
N SER A 58 -15.86 12.45 -7.83
CA SER A 58 -16.31 13.83 -7.82
C SER A 58 -16.90 14.22 -6.48
N SER A 59 -16.52 15.39 -5.98
CA SER A 59 -17.14 16.02 -4.80
C SER A 59 -17.76 17.38 -5.11
N LYS A 60 -17.25 18.08 -6.14
CA LYS A 60 -17.72 19.39 -6.62
C LYS A 60 -17.53 19.48 -8.14
N PRO A 61 -18.24 20.38 -8.86
CA PRO A 61 -18.12 20.51 -10.31
C PRO A 61 -16.69 20.76 -10.78
N ASN A 62 -15.94 21.53 -10.01
CA ASN A 62 -14.56 21.91 -10.26
C ASN A 62 -13.52 21.04 -9.52
N ASN A 63 -13.94 19.91 -8.92
CA ASN A 63 -13.02 18.99 -8.25
C ASN A 63 -13.39 17.55 -8.60
N VAL A 64 -12.75 17.07 -9.68
CA VAL A 64 -13.01 15.74 -10.23
C VAL A 64 -11.69 15.03 -10.48
N ARG A 65 -11.53 13.84 -9.94
CA ARG A 65 -10.36 12.99 -10.14
C ARG A 65 -10.74 11.87 -11.10
N ILE A 66 -9.89 11.61 -12.08
CA ILE A 66 -10.14 10.61 -13.12
C ILE A 66 -9.06 9.54 -13.08
N LEU A 67 -9.52 8.30 -12.97
CA LEU A 67 -8.69 7.12 -12.75
C LEU A 67 -8.98 6.06 -13.81
N SER A 68 -7.97 5.24 -14.13
CA SER A 68 -8.13 4.09 -15.03
C SER A 68 -7.77 2.81 -14.29
N SER A 69 -8.43 1.69 -14.64
CA SER A 69 -8.12 0.40 -14.03
C SER A 69 -6.67 -0.04 -14.25
N ASN A 70 -6.05 0.40 -15.34
CA ASN A 70 -4.67 0.10 -15.73
C ASN A 70 -3.61 0.95 -15.00
N SER A 71 -4.00 2.03 -14.30
CA SER A 71 -3.05 2.94 -13.63
C SER A 71 -2.88 2.67 -12.13
N ASN A 72 -3.08 1.44 -11.65
CA ASN A 72 -3.05 1.17 -10.18
C ASN A 72 -3.99 2.06 -9.35
N ASN A 73 -5.12 2.50 -9.93
CA ASN A 73 -6.02 3.51 -9.34
C ASN A 73 -5.27 4.79 -8.95
N LYS A 74 -4.17 5.11 -9.64
CA LYS A 74 -3.55 6.42 -9.60
C LYS A 74 -4.32 7.34 -10.55
N GLU A 75 -4.56 8.55 -10.08
CA GLU A 75 -5.15 9.63 -10.85
C GLU A 75 -4.22 9.97 -12.01
N PHE A 76 -4.74 10.02 -13.24
CA PHE A 76 -3.96 10.46 -14.39
C PHE A 76 -4.40 11.84 -14.89
N MET A 77 -5.62 12.26 -14.54
CA MET A 77 -6.20 13.56 -14.89
C MET A 77 -7.09 14.05 -13.73
N LYS A 78 -7.01 15.34 -13.41
CA LYS A 78 -7.81 15.98 -12.35
C LYS A 78 -8.33 17.34 -12.82
N LEU A 79 -9.60 17.62 -12.54
CA LEU A 79 -10.21 18.94 -12.63
C LEU A 79 -10.04 19.62 -11.27
N VAL A 80 -9.50 20.84 -11.26
CA VAL A 80 -9.25 21.60 -10.03
C VAL A 80 -9.61 23.07 -10.21
N PRO A 81 -9.96 23.79 -9.13
CA PRO A 81 -10.10 25.24 -9.19
C PRO A 81 -8.76 25.91 -9.51
N ARG A 82 -8.82 27.09 -10.14
CA ARG A 82 -7.62 27.86 -10.55
C ARG A 82 -6.66 28.16 -9.40
N GLU A 83 -7.18 28.27 -8.17
CA GLU A 83 -6.41 28.51 -6.95
C GLU A 83 -5.46 27.35 -6.61
N GLU A 84 -5.85 26.10 -6.84
CA GLU A 84 -4.98 24.92 -6.64
C GLU A 84 -3.80 24.89 -7.64
N GLY A 85 -3.90 25.64 -8.74
CA GLY A 85 -2.88 25.74 -9.78
C GLY A 85 -1.81 26.82 -9.55
N ARG A 86 -1.95 27.71 -8.55
CA ARG A 86 -1.11 28.92 -8.39
C ARG A 86 0.38 28.65 -8.24
N ASN A 87 0.76 27.48 -7.72
CA ASN A 87 2.17 27.11 -7.50
C ASN A 87 2.79 26.33 -8.67
N ARG A 88 2.12 26.26 -9.83
CA ARG A 88 2.55 25.47 -11.00
C ARG A 88 2.52 26.32 -12.27
N SER A 89 3.35 25.95 -13.24
CA SER A 89 3.30 26.56 -14.57
C SER A 89 1.96 26.23 -15.24
N ILE A 90 1.23 27.30 -15.59
CA ILE A 90 -0.03 27.22 -16.32
C ILE A 90 0.28 27.25 -17.82
N VAL A 91 -0.29 26.30 -18.55
CA VAL A 91 -0.15 26.16 -19.99
C VAL A 91 -1.55 26.13 -20.59
N GLN A 92 -1.82 27.02 -21.54
CA GLN A 92 -3.07 26.99 -22.29
C GLN A 92 -2.97 25.95 -23.41
N MET A 93 -3.93 25.03 -23.46
CA MET A 93 -3.96 23.95 -24.44
C MET A 93 -5.36 23.81 -25.03
N ASN A 94 -5.45 23.50 -26.33
CA ASN A 94 -6.70 23.07 -26.93
C ASN A 94 -6.93 21.58 -26.62
N LEU A 95 -7.77 21.29 -25.64
CA LEU A 95 -8.13 19.92 -25.25
C LEU A 95 -9.59 19.69 -25.57
N PHE A 96 -9.89 18.55 -26.19
CA PHE A 96 -11.26 18.17 -26.54
C PHE A 96 -11.98 19.17 -27.48
N GLY A 97 -11.22 20.05 -28.16
CA GLY A 97 -11.77 21.13 -28.99
C GLY A 97 -12.09 22.41 -28.21
N ILE A 98 -11.64 22.52 -26.96
CA ILE A 98 -11.87 23.67 -26.06
C ILE A 98 -10.50 24.16 -25.57
N ASP A 99 -10.28 25.47 -25.59
CA ASP A 99 -9.08 26.07 -25.01
C ASP A 99 -9.20 26.10 -23.49
N VAL A 100 -8.23 25.46 -22.80
CA VAL A 100 -8.25 25.28 -21.35
C VAL A 100 -6.89 25.56 -20.74
N ASP A 101 -6.91 26.22 -19.59
CA ASP A 101 -5.73 26.40 -18.75
C ASP A 101 -5.42 25.09 -18.01
N CYS A 102 -4.18 24.61 -18.14
CA CYS A 102 -3.77 23.32 -17.60
C CYS A 102 -2.43 23.41 -16.86
N CYS A 103 -2.17 22.45 -15.96
CA CYS A 103 -0.84 22.23 -15.40
C CYS A 103 -0.33 20.83 -15.80
N MET A 104 0.88 20.77 -16.36
CA MET A 104 1.50 19.52 -16.83
C MET A 104 1.74 18.55 -15.68
N ALA A 105 1.56 17.24 -15.93
CA ALA A 105 1.82 16.20 -14.93
C ALA A 105 3.30 16.21 -14.47
N THR A 106 3.53 16.00 -13.17
CA THR A 106 4.88 15.84 -12.58
C THR A 106 5.00 14.45 -11.95
N ARG A 107 6.14 14.13 -11.32
CA ARG A 107 6.32 12.85 -10.62
C ARG A 107 5.28 12.64 -9.51
N ASN A 108 4.85 13.72 -8.85
CA ASN A 108 4.01 13.65 -7.64
C ASN A 108 2.57 14.15 -7.88
N HIS A 109 2.29 14.78 -9.03
CA HIS A 109 0.96 15.34 -9.32
C HIS A 109 0.47 14.95 -10.72
N PRO A 110 -0.81 14.56 -10.86
CA PRO A 110 -1.38 14.25 -12.17
C PRO A 110 -1.56 15.52 -13.01
N PHE A 111 -2.03 15.32 -14.23
CA PHE A 111 -2.37 16.42 -15.13
C PHE A 111 -3.59 17.18 -14.60
N PHE A 112 -3.49 18.51 -14.49
CA PHE A 112 -4.58 19.36 -14.00
C PHE A 112 -5.23 20.11 -15.14
N ILE A 113 -6.56 20.11 -15.18
CA ILE A 113 -7.38 21.03 -15.97
C ILE A 113 -7.95 22.04 -14.98
N LEU A 114 -7.58 23.30 -15.15
CA LEU A 114 -8.07 24.39 -14.32
C LEU A 114 -9.47 24.76 -14.80
N CYS A 115 -10.46 24.58 -13.94
CA CYS A 115 -11.85 24.88 -14.26
C CYS A 115 -12.55 25.56 -13.09
N ASN A 116 -13.42 26.50 -13.41
CA ASN A 116 -14.29 27.14 -12.43
C ASN A 116 -15.51 26.26 -12.16
N ARG A 117 -16.23 26.55 -11.07
CA ARG A 117 -17.39 25.75 -10.65
C ARG A 117 -18.53 25.75 -11.69
N GLN A 118 -18.65 26.81 -12.48
CA GLN A 118 -19.68 26.93 -13.53
C GLN A 118 -19.38 26.04 -14.74
N ASP A 119 -18.12 25.94 -15.15
CA ASP A 119 -17.71 25.20 -16.36
C ASP A 119 -17.33 23.74 -16.10
N GLY A 120 -17.06 23.39 -14.83
CA GLY A 120 -16.52 22.08 -14.46
C GLY A 120 -17.40 20.89 -14.85
N GLU A 121 -18.73 21.04 -14.78
CA GLU A 121 -19.66 19.98 -15.20
C GLU A 121 -19.64 19.77 -16.73
N GLN A 122 -19.71 20.87 -17.51
CA GLN A 122 -19.63 20.81 -18.97
C GLN A 122 -18.27 20.23 -19.42
N MET A 123 -17.19 20.60 -18.74
CA MET A 123 -15.85 20.07 -18.99
C MET A 123 -15.81 18.56 -18.73
N LEU A 124 -16.35 18.11 -17.59
CA LEU A 124 -16.40 16.69 -17.26
C LEU A 124 -17.22 15.89 -18.27
N GLN A 125 -18.37 16.41 -18.73
CA GLN A 125 -19.17 15.79 -19.79
C GLN A 125 -18.42 15.70 -21.11
N THR A 126 -17.67 16.74 -21.47
CA THR A 126 -16.85 16.80 -22.68
C THR A 126 -15.76 15.72 -22.63
N ILE A 127 -15.05 15.61 -21.50
CA ILE A 127 -14.03 14.57 -21.27
C ILE A 127 -14.64 13.18 -21.38
N HIS A 128 -15.79 12.97 -20.73
CA HIS A 128 -16.48 11.69 -20.75
C HIS A 128 -16.91 11.27 -22.17
N ASN A 129 -17.49 12.18 -22.94
CA ASN A 129 -17.88 11.93 -24.33
C ASN A 129 -16.67 11.62 -25.21
N TYR A 130 -15.56 12.34 -25.00
CA TYR A 130 -14.31 12.05 -25.71
C TYR A 130 -13.78 10.65 -25.39
N PHE A 131 -13.75 10.26 -24.11
CA PHE A 131 -13.28 8.93 -23.70
C PHE A 131 -14.13 7.81 -24.29
N ARG A 132 -15.46 7.97 -24.29
CA ARG A 132 -16.36 7.02 -24.96
C ARG A 132 -16.03 6.86 -26.44
N GLY A 133 -15.80 7.98 -27.12
CA GLY A 133 -15.40 7.97 -28.52
C GLY A 133 -13.99 7.44 -28.75
N PHE A 134 -13.07 7.58 -27.79
CA PHE A 134 -11.66 7.22 -27.94
C PHE A 134 -11.37 5.75 -27.60
N PHE A 135 -11.89 5.26 -26.47
CA PHE A 135 -11.60 3.91 -25.96
C PHE A 135 -12.60 2.83 -26.42
N ALA A 136 -13.63 3.21 -27.19
CA ALA A 136 -14.71 2.32 -27.65
C ALA A 136 -15.66 1.83 -26.53
N SER A 137 -16.67 1.04 -26.92
CA SER A 137 -17.82 0.63 -26.08
C SER A 137 -17.54 -0.56 -25.15
N SER A 138 -16.34 -1.16 -25.19
CA SER A 138 -15.97 -2.30 -24.36
C SER A 138 -15.55 -1.91 -22.93
N ILE A 139 -15.20 -0.65 -22.69
CA ILE A 139 -14.78 -0.15 -21.36
C ILE A 139 -15.98 0.23 -20.51
N GLU A 140 -15.93 -0.12 -19.22
CA GLU A 140 -16.92 0.31 -18.25
C GLU A 140 -16.61 1.69 -17.66
N TYR A 141 -17.64 2.52 -17.51
CA TYR A 141 -17.51 3.82 -16.86
C TYR A 141 -18.17 3.74 -15.48
N HIS A 142 -17.40 4.12 -14.46
CA HIS A 142 -17.80 4.09 -13.06
C HIS A 142 -17.84 5.52 -12.49
N LEU A 143 -18.84 5.83 -11.67
CA LEU A 143 -18.98 7.12 -11.00
C LEU A 143 -18.92 6.94 -9.49
N LYS A 144 -18.08 7.72 -8.81
CA LYS A 144 -18.03 7.84 -7.36
C LYS A 144 -18.26 9.31 -6.98
N ALA A 145 -19.44 9.62 -6.46
CA ALA A 145 -19.80 10.97 -6.03
C ALA A 145 -19.81 11.02 -4.50
N GLY A 146 -19.02 11.91 -3.90
CA GLY A 146 -18.89 12.10 -2.45
C GLY A 146 -19.34 13.48 -1.95
N GLY A 147 -19.96 14.29 -2.82
CA GLY A 147 -20.38 15.65 -2.51
C GLY A 147 -21.81 15.71 -2.00
N ARG A 148 -22.06 16.42 -0.90
CA ARG A 148 -23.40 16.56 -0.30
C ARG A 148 -24.44 17.12 -1.28
N ASN A 149 -24.04 18.03 -2.18
CA ASN A 149 -24.95 18.81 -3.04
C ASN A 149 -24.61 18.72 -4.54
N TYR A 150 -23.76 17.78 -4.98
CA TYR A 150 -23.37 17.69 -6.39
C TYR A 150 -23.14 16.24 -6.82
N ILE A 151 -23.90 15.83 -7.84
CA ILE A 151 -23.76 14.53 -8.50
C ILE A 151 -23.53 14.80 -9.99
N PRO A 152 -22.39 14.36 -10.57
CA PRO A 152 -22.13 14.55 -11.99
C PRO A 152 -23.16 13.90 -12.90
N ARG A 153 -23.65 14.65 -13.89
CA ARG A 153 -24.58 14.15 -14.91
C ARG A 153 -23.81 13.53 -16.09
N LEU A 154 -23.46 12.25 -15.96
CA LEU A 154 -22.76 11.48 -17.00
C LEU A 154 -23.64 10.38 -17.58
N LYS A 155 -23.55 10.15 -18.90
CA LYS A 155 -24.35 9.12 -19.61
C LYS A 155 -23.62 7.77 -19.60
N HIS A 156 -24.36 6.66 -19.70
CA HIS A 156 -23.79 5.29 -19.84
C HIS A 156 -22.81 4.87 -18.74
N ILE A 157 -23.07 5.28 -17.50
CA ILE A 157 -22.36 4.78 -16.32
C ILE A 157 -22.99 3.44 -15.92
N LYS A 158 -22.17 2.40 -15.75
CA LYS A 158 -22.66 1.06 -15.35
C LYS A 158 -22.67 0.86 -13.84
N HIS A 159 -21.66 1.40 -13.15
CA HIS A 159 -21.49 1.31 -11.70
C HIS A 159 -21.42 2.71 -11.08
N SER A 160 -22.28 2.97 -10.10
CA SER A 160 -22.33 4.25 -9.39
C SER A 160 -22.25 4.03 -7.88
N ILE A 161 -21.41 4.80 -7.19
CA ILE A 161 -21.41 4.96 -5.74
C ILE A 161 -21.66 6.44 -5.45
N ILE A 162 -22.77 6.76 -4.82
CA ILE A 162 -23.23 8.14 -4.65
C ILE A 162 -23.53 8.37 -3.18
N VAL A 163 -22.89 9.38 -2.61
CA VAL A 163 -23.18 9.92 -1.28
C VAL A 163 -23.80 11.30 -1.45
N PHE A 164 -24.98 11.54 -0.88
CA PHE A 164 -25.72 12.80 -1.07
C PHE A 164 -26.54 13.22 0.16
N GLN A 165 -26.96 14.49 0.20
CA GLN A 165 -27.83 15.07 1.22
C GLN A 165 -29.09 15.70 0.57
N ASN A 166 -30.25 15.30 1.10
CA ASN A 166 -31.67 15.69 0.90
C ASN A 166 -32.26 16.25 -0.43
N GLU A 167 -31.51 16.74 -1.42
CA GLU A 167 -32.13 17.47 -2.56
C GLU A 167 -31.52 17.19 -3.95
N SER A 168 -30.49 16.36 -4.07
CA SER A 168 -29.72 16.23 -5.33
C SER A 168 -30.05 15.02 -6.22
N LEU A 169 -30.87 14.06 -5.75
CA LEU A 169 -31.09 12.80 -6.46
C LEU A 169 -32.05 12.93 -7.66
N ASP A 170 -33.10 13.74 -7.55
CA ASP A 170 -34.11 13.89 -8.61
C ASP A 170 -33.48 14.45 -9.91
N GLY A 171 -32.50 15.34 -9.79
CA GLY A 171 -31.71 15.87 -10.92
C GLY A 171 -30.83 14.81 -11.60
N TYR A 172 -30.34 13.80 -10.86
CA TYR A 172 -29.57 12.69 -11.42
C TYR A 172 -30.48 11.67 -12.14
N LEU A 173 -31.68 11.44 -11.58
CA LEU A 173 -32.68 10.54 -12.13
C LEU A 173 -33.39 11.13 -13.38
N THR A 174 -33.56 12.46 -13.46
CA THR A 174 -34.18 13.16 -14.61
C THR A 174 -33.27 13.30 -15.82
N VAL A 175 -31.95 13.23 -15.68
CA VAL A 175 -31.01 13.23 -16.84
C VAL A 175 -30.74 11.81 -17.37
N SER A 176 -31.18 10.80 -16.62
CA SER A 176 -31.09 9.38 -17.00
C SER A 176 -32.43 8.66 -17.32
N PRO A 177 -33.53 9.30 -17.82
CA PRO A 177 -34.85 8.67 -17.80
C PRO A 177 -34.98 7.42 -18.68
N SER A 178 -34.20 7.31 -19.74
CA SER A 178 -34.31 6.20 -20.71
C SER A 178 -33.31 5.05 -20.50
N HIS A 179 -32.47 5.09 -19.46
CA HIS A 179 -31.36 4.12 -19.31
C HIS A 179 -31.17 3.55 -17.90
N ILE A 180 -32.10 3.75 -16.95
CA ILE A 180 -31.95 3.18 -15.58
C ILE A 180 -31.83 1.65 -15.61
N SER A 181 -32.48 1.00 -16.60
CA SER A 181 -32.35 -0.44 -16.90
C SER A 181 -30.94 -0.91 -17.30
N ASN A 182 -30.00 0.00 -17.60
CA ASN A 182 -28.61 -0.31 -17.93
C ASN A 182 -27.65 -0.23 -16.73
N TYR A 183 -28.09 0.23 -15.55
CA TYR A 183 -27.25 0.20 -14.36
C TYR A 183 -27.13 -1.23 -13.83
N VAL A 184 -25.89 -1.69 -13.69
CA VAL A 184 -25.58 -3.03 -13.16
C VAL A 184 -25.47 -2.99 -11.64
N TYR A 185 -24.93 -1.90 -11.08
CA TYR A 185 -24.75 -1.72 -9.63
C TYR A 185 -24.88 -0.25 -9.23
N ILE A 186 -25.73 0.04 -8.25
CA ILE A 186 -25.83 1.37 -7.63
C ILE A 186 -25.70 1.23 -6.11
N LYS A 187 -24.76 1.97 -5.52
CA LYS A 187 -24.67 2.19 -4.07
C LYS A 187 -25.06 3.62 -3.72
N LEU A 188 -26.06 3.81 -2.87
CA LEU A 188 -26.54 5.10 -2.39
C LEU A 188 -26.32 5.22 -0.88
N CYS A 189 -25.69 6.29 -0.43
CA CYS A 189 -25.58 6.64 0.98
C CYS A 189 -26.19 8.02 1.22
N ALA A 190 -27.30 8.08 1.95
CA ALA A 190 -27.92 9.34 2.32
C ALA A 190 -27.56 9.78 3.75
N LEU A 191 -27.33 11.08 3.91
CA LEU A 191 -27.13 11.74 5.20
C LEU A 191 -28.37 12.60 5.51
N GLY A 192 -29.43 11.99 6.02
CA GLY A 192 -30.70 12.65 6.38
C GLY A 192 -31.94 11.90 5.89
N GLY A 193 -33.10 12.17 6.49
CA GLY A 193 -34.38 11.53 6.16
C GLY A 193 -34.92 11.99 4.81
N PHE A 194 -35.17 11.05 3.90
CA PHE A 194 -35.63 11.28 2.52
C PHE A 194 -36.83 10.37 2.18
N GLU A 195 -37.90 10.91 1.59
CA GLU A 195 -39.08 10.12 1.17
C GLU A 195 -38.77 9.33 -0.12
N TYR A 196 -38.14 8.16 0.02
CA TYR A 196 -37.78 7.28 -1.10
C TYR A 196 -38.97 6.70 -1.87
N GLU A 197 -40.17 6.71 -1.28
CA GLU A 197 -41.40 6.16 -1.86
C GLU A 197 -41.78 6.80 -3.20
N ARG A 198 -41.34 8.04 -3.48
CA ARG A 198 -41.60 8.73 -4.75
C ARG A 198 -40.64 8.32 -5.89
N ASN A 199 -39.59 7.56 -5.60
CA ASN A 199 -38.50 7.25 -6.53
C ASN A 199 -38.43 5.76 -6.93
N LEU A 200 -39.59 5.17 -7.28
CA LEU A 200 -39.75 3.77 -7.72
C LEU A 200 -38.88 3.35 -8.91
N LYS A 201 -38.29 4.30 -9.65
CA LYS A 201 -37.31 4.02 -10.71
C LYS A 201 -36.05 3.31 -10.19
N LEU A 202 -35.66 3.53 -8.94
CA LEU A 202 -34.52 2.82 -8.32
C LEU A 202 -34.79 1.31 -8.18
N ALA A 203 -36.06 0.94 -8.05
CA ALA A 203 -36.49 -0.44 -7.91
C ALA A 203 -36.26 -1.28 -9.19
N GLU A 204 -35.99 -0.63 -10.34
CA GLU A 204 -35.72 -1.30 -11.63
C GLU A 204 -34.25 -1.68 -11.84
N THR A 205 -33.37 -1.37 -10.89
CA THR A 205 -31.92 -1.64 -11.00
C THR A 205 -31.59 -3.12 -10.74
N LYS A 206 -30.51 -3.65 -11.34
CA LYS A 206 -30.14 -5.08 -11.15
C LYS A 206 -29.59 -5.38 -9.75
N VAL A 207 -28.72 -4.50 -9.24
CA VAL A 207 -28.16 -4.58 -7.88
C VAL A 207 -28.22 -3.20 -7.24
N LEU A 208 -28.86 -3.14 -6.07
CA LEU A 208 -29.07 -1.92 -5.31
C LEU A 208 -28.55 -2.08 -3.89
N ASP A 209 -27.66 -1.18 -3.48
CA ASP A 209 -27.10 -1.09 -2.13
C ASP A 209 -27.44 0.29 -1.56
N ILE A 210 -28.32 0.36 -0.58
CA ILE A 210 -28.82 1.61 -0.02
C ILE A 210 -28.53 1.68 1.48
N MET A 211 -27.93 2.78 1.91
CA MET A 211 -27.79 3.17 3.30
C MET A 211 -28.68 4.38 3.54
N ILE A 212 -29.81 4.13 4.19
CA ILE A 212 -30.92 5.07 4.34
C ILE A 212 -31.18 5.27 5.82
N SER A 213 -30.48 6.19 6.47
CA SER A 213 -30.80 6.51 7.86
C SER A 213 -32.12 7.27 7.93
N ASP A 214 -32.99 6.89 8.88
CA ASP A 214 -34.18 7.66 9.29
C ASP A 214 -35.23 7.86 8.18
N SER A 215 -35.34 6.93 7.22
CA SER A 215 -36.38 6.99 6.18
C SER A 215 -37.09 5.66 5.94
N SER A 216 -38.36 5.71 5.54
CA SER A 216 -39.17 4.55 5.12
C SER A 216 -38.55 3.89 3.88
N ALA A 217 -38.33 2.58 3.95
CA ALA A 217 -37.81 1.77 2.86
C ALA A 217 -38.82 0.71 2.35
N GLY A 218 -40.02 0.62 2.94
CA GLY A 218 -41.06 -0.34 2.58
C GLY A 218 -41.51 -0.25 1.11
N GLY A 219 -41.66 0.98 0.60
CA GLY A 219 -42.02 1.21 -0.80
C GLY A 219 -40.99 0.70 -1.81
N ILE A 220 -39.68 0.81 -1.52
CA ILE A 220 -38.62 0.23 -2.37
C ILE A 220 -38.61 -1.28 -2.25
N LEU A 221 -38.71 -1.82 -1.02
CA LEU A 221 -38.73 -3.25 -0.76
C LEU A 221 -39.83 -3.95 -1.56
N ASN A 222 -41.06 -3.43 -1.55
CA ASN A 222 -42.20 -4.08 -2.18
C ASN A 222 -42.25 -3.92 -3.72
N ASN A 223 -41.51 -2.96 -4.28
CA ASN A 223 -41.51 -2.67 -5.72
C ASN A 223 -40.21 -3.04 -6.45
N PHE A 224 -39.18 -3.50 -5.75
CA PHE A 224 -37.90 -3.89 -6.35
C PHE A 224 -38.08 -5.01 -7.38
N LYS A 225 -37.42 -4.93 -8.54
CA LYS A 225 -37.48 -5.90 -9.65
C LYS A 225 -36.12 -6.48 -10.02
N GLY A 226 -35.05 -6.09 -9.29
CA GLY A 226 -33.69 -6.55 -9.54
C GLY A 226 -33.36 -7.91 -8.93
N ARG A 227 -32.06 -8.24 -8.99
CA ARG A 227 -31.51 -9.50 -8.46
C ARG A 227 -31.05 -9.40 -7.02
N GLN A 228 -30.51 -8.26 -6.62
CA GLN A 228 -29.89 -8.11 -5.30
C GLN A 228 -30.24 -6.77 -4.66
N LEU A 229 -30.70 -6.82 -3.42
CA LEU A 229 -31.05 -5.65 -2.63
C LEU A 229 -30.36 -5.67 -1.27
N PHE A 230 -29.56 -4.65 -0.97
CA PHE A 230 -28.94 -4.43 0.34
C PHE A 230 -29.49 -3.13 0.92
N MET A 231 -30.05 -3.19 2.12
CA MET A 231 -30.59 -2.03 2.82
C MET A 231 -29.98 -1.93 4.22
N MET A 232 -29.40 -0.78 4.55
CA MET A 232 -28.83 -0.53 5.88
C MET A 232 -29.42 0.73 6.51
N HIS A 233 -29.75 0.63 7.79
CA HIS A 233 -30.25 1.70 8.66
C HIS A 233 -31.62 2.31 8.29
N GLY A 234 -32.34 1.70 7.34
CA GLY A 234 -33.70 2.07 6.93
C GLY A 234 -34.77 1.75 7.97
N ILE A 235 -35.90 2.45 7.89
CA ILE A 235 -37.12 2.12 8.65
C ILE A 235 -37.95 1.18 7.78
N VAL A 236 -38.14 -0.04 8.27
CA VAL A 236 -38.98 -1.08 7.64
C VAL A 236 -39.87 -1.65 8.73
N THR A 237 -41.18 -1.73 8.49
CA THR A 237 -42.15 -2.25 9.45
C THR A 237 -42.35 -3.76 9.29
N ASP A 238 -42.92 -4.41 10.31
CA ASP A 238 -43.28 -5.83 10.23
C ASP A 238 -44.25 -6.10 9.06
N ASP A 239 -45.19 -5.17 8.80
CA ASP A 239 -46.16 -5.29 7.71
C ASP A 239 -45.51 -5.18 6.32
N ASP A 240 -44.47 -4.35 6.17
CA ASP A 240 -43.69 -4.26 4.91
C ASP A 240 -43.00 -5.59 4.59
N ILE A 241 -42.41 -6.24 5.61
CA ILE A 241 -41.78 -7.56 5.47
C ILE A 241 -42.82 -8.63 5.12
N ILE A 242 -43.98 -8.61 5.79
CA ILE A 242 -45.06 -9.56 5.53
C ILE A 242 -45.59 -9.39 4.11
N GLN A 243 -45.78 -8.15 3.65
CA GLN A 243 -46.21 -7.85 2.30
C GLN A 243 -45.20 -8.36 1.26
N PHE A 244 -43.91 -8.14 1.49
CA PHE A 244 -42.83 -8.67 0.65
C PHE A 244 -42.88 -10.20 0.57
N LEU A 245 -42.93 -10.89 1.71
CA LEU A 245 -42.94 -12.36 1.75
C LEU A 245 -44.19 -12.94 1.07
N ASN A 246 -45.36 -12.34 1.28
CA ASN A 246 -46.60 -12.73 0.61
C ASN A 246 -46.52 -12.54 -0.90
N SER A 247 -46.02 -11.38 -1.35
CA SER A 247 -45.90 -11.05 -2.78
C SER A 247 -44.90 -11.95 -3.49
N TRP A 248 -43.80 -12.30 -2.83
CA TRP A 248 -42.80 -13.24 -3.34
C TRP A 248 -43.34 -14.67 -3.42
N LYS A 249 -44.10 -15.11 -2.40
CA LYS A 249 -44.70 -16.46 -2.32
C LYS A 249 -45.80 -16.68 -3.36
N SER A 250 -46.68 -15.67 -3.54
CA SER A 250 -47.78 -15.67 -4.52
C SER A 250 -47.31 -15.41 -5.96
N SER A 251 -46.02 -15.16 -6.18
CA SER A 251 -45.40 -14.85 -7.48
C SER A 251 -45.94 -13.57 -8.14
N GLN A 252 -46.49 -12.64 -7.34
CA GLN A 252 -47.03 -11.37 -7.83
C GLN A 252 -45.93 -10.37 -8.19
N THR A 253 -44.77 -10.40 -7.52
CA THR A 253 -43.61 -9.53 -7.81
C THR A 253 -42.27 -10.28 -7.59
N GLN A 254 -41.15 -9.70 -8.05
CA GLN A 254 -39.77 -10.14 -7.68
C GLN A 254 -39.32 -11.54 -8.14
N LEU A 255 -39.67 -11.92 -9.37
CA LEU A 255 -39.28 -13.22 -9.93
C LEU A 255 -37.74 -13.41 -10.04
N ASP A 256 -37.00 -12.32 -10.24
CA ASP A 256 -35.54 -12.33 -10.44
C ASP A 256 -34.70 -12.14 -9.17
N LEU A 257 -35.33 -11.92 -8.01
CA LEU A 257 -34.63 -11.65 -6.75
C LEU A 257 -33.85 -12.89 -6.27
N GLU A 258 -32.53 -12.76 -6.21
CA GLU A 258 -31.60 -13.79 -5.74
C GLU A 258 -31.23 -13.60 -4.27
N TYR A 259 -31.04 -12.35 -3.83
CA TYR A 259 -30.58 -12.05 -2.48
C TYR A 259 -31.12 -10.71 -1.96
N LEU A 260 -31.54 -10.70 -0.69
CA LEU A 260 -31.99 -9.53 0.03
C LEU A 260 -31.35 -9.53 1.43
N ASN A 261 -30.77 -8.41 1.82
CA ASN A 261 -30.25 -8.19 3.17
C ASN A 261 -30.69 -6.82 3.67
N ILE A 262 -31.46 -6.80 4.75
CA ILE A 262 -31.93 -5.59 5.43
C ILE A 262 -31.35 -5.60 6.83
N ASN A 263 -30.64 -4.54 7.18
CA ASN A 263 -30.05 -4.34 8.49
C ASN A 263 -30.58 -3.02 9.08
N LEU A 264 -31.29 -3.10 10.20
CA LEU A 264 -31.99 -1.98 10.82
C LEU A 264 -31.10 -1.25 11.83
N ARG A 265 -31.48 -0.01 12.18
CA ARG A 265 -30.78 0.78 13.19
C ARG A 265 -31.17 0.31 14.60
N ASN A 266 -30.22 0.31 15.54
CA ASN A 266 -30.47 -0.06 16.94
C ASN A 266 -31.63 0.76 17.54
N GLY A 267 -32.70 0.09 17.99
CA GLY A 267 -33.84 0.70 18.69
C GLY A 267 -35.19 0.54 18.01
N ILE A 268 -35.24 0.28 16.70
CA ILE A 268 -36.47 -0.05 15.96
C ILE A 268 -36.30 -1.47 15.42
N GLY A 269 -36.65 -2.47 16.23
CA GLY A 269 -36.46 -3.86 15.88
C GLY A 269 -37.70 -4.49 15.27
N LEU A 270 -37.53 -5.37 14.28
CA LEU A 270 -38.60 -6.25 13.83
C LEU A 270 -39.02 -7.16 14.97
N ASN A 271 -40.26 -7.64 14.95
CA ASN A 271 -40.70 -8.71 15.84
C ASN A 271 -40.69 -10.06 15.10
N PRO A 272 -39.62 -10.88 15.23
CA PRO A 272 -39.51 -12.13 14.49
C PRO A 272 -40.62 -13.11 14.87
N GLU A 273 -41.11 -13.11 16.11
CA GLU A 273 -42.16 -14.02 16.54
C GLU A 273 -43.50 -13.73 15.85
N ILE A 274 -43.85 -12.45 15.69
CA ILE A 274 -45.08 -12.05 14.99
C ILE A 274 -44.98 -12.39 13.50
N ILE A 275 -43.84 -12.09 12.87
CA ILE A 275 -43.62 -12.38 11.45
C ILE A 275 -43.60 -13.89 11.20
N MET A 276 -42.92 -14.67 12.06
CA MET A 276 -42.86 -16.14 11.94
C MET A 276 -44.18 -16.83 12.31
N ARG A 277 -45.03 -16.27 13.18
CA ARG A 277 -46.37 -16.83 13.48
C ARG A 277 -47.37 -16.56 12.36
N ARG A 278 -47.31 -15.39 11.73
CA ARG A 278 -48.19 -15.03 10.61
C ARG A 278 -47.81 -15.72 9.30
N PHE A 279 -46.60 -16.26 9.20
CA PHE A 279 -46.09 -16.94 8.00
C PHE A 279 -45.73 -18.40 8.34
N HIS A 280 -46.35 -19.40 7.69
CA HIS A 280 -46.02 -20.81 7.89
C HIS A 280 -44.63 -21.17 7.32
N ILE A 281 -43.57 -20.77 8.03
CA ILE A 281 -42.18 -21.02 7.68
C ILE A 281 -41.84 -22.47 8.03
N LYS A 282 -41.23 -23.19 7.09
CA LYS A 282 -40.77 -24.56 7.30
C LYS A 282 -39.36 -24.52 7.88
N GLN A 283 -39.07 -25.43 8.81
CA GLN A 283 -37.73 -25.61 9.38
C GLN A 283 -37.05 -26.83 8.76
N PHE A 284 -35.74 -26.72 8.51
CA PHE A 284 -34.91 -27.87 8.20
C PHE A 284 -34.78 -28.78 9.45
N ASP A 285 -34.71 -30.10 9.22
CA ASP A 285 -34.45 -31.06 10.29
C ASP A 285 -33.08 -30.73 10.95
N PRO A 286 -33.02 -30.54 12.28
CA PRO A 286 -31.78 -30.20 12.99
C PRO A 286 -30.66 -31.25 12.82
N ASN A 287 -31.00 -32.49 12.43
CA ASN A 287 -30.04 -33.56 12.18
C ASN A 287 -29.55 -33.63 10.71
N GLN A 288 -30.10 -32.81 9.81
CA GLN A 288 -29.67 -32.71 8.42
C GLN A 288 -28.75 -31.50 8.20
N ARG A 289 -27.73 -31.63 7.32
CA ARG A 289 -26.85 -30.50 6.97
C ARG A 289 -27.63 -29.42 6.21
N ILE A 290 -27.82 -28.27 6.86
CA ILE A 290 -28.53 -27.11 6.31
C ILE A 290 -27.75 -26.51 5.12
N PRO A 291 -28.42 -26.12 4.01
CA PRO A 291 -27.78 -25.42 2.90
C PRO A 291 -27.25 -24.04 3.34
N VAL A 292 -25.99 -23.75 3.02
CA VAL A 292 -25.28 -22.52 3.43
C VAL A 292 -25.13 -21.59 2.24
N TYR A 293 -25.75 -20.41 2.29
CA TYR A 293 -25.52 -19.33 1.32
C TYR A 293 -24.17 -18.65 1.64
N GLN A 294 -23.34 -18.33 0.63
CA GLN A 294 -21.94 -17.89 0.82
C GLN A 294 -21.77 -16.58 1.64
N CYS A 295 -22.88 -15.87 1.93
CA CYS A 295 -22.90 -14.68 2.77
C CYS A 295 -23.63 -14.84 4.12
N ASP A 296 -24.03 -16.06 4.49
CA ASP A 296 -24.75 -16.32 5.74
C ASP A 296 -24.30 -17.57 6.49
N LYS A 297 -24.45 -17.54 7.82
CA LYS A 297 -24.47 -18.77 8.62
C LYS A 297 -25.77 -19.52 8.29
N SER A 298 -25.72 -20.85 8.26
CA SER A 298 -26.87 -21.74 8.02
C SER A 298 -28.14 -21.26 8.73
N SER A 299 -29.12 -20.77 7.98
CA SER A 299 -30.42 -20.38 8.52
C SER A 299 -31.35 -21.61 8.50
N PRO A 300 -31.97 -21.98 9.63
CA PRO A 300 -32.81 -23.19 9.72
C PRO A 300 -34.18 -23.04 9.05
N ASN A 301 -34.54 -21.85 8.58
CA ASN A 301 -35.87 -21.50 8.11
C ASN A 301 -35.89 -21.33 6.58
N PHE A 302 -36.91 -21.88 5.92
CA PHE A 302 -37.13 -21.71 4.49
C PHE A 302 -38.61 -21.55 4.12
N ILE A 303 -38.86 -20.92 2.97
CA ILE A 303 -40.17 -20.79 2.34
C ILE A 303 -40.13 -21.32 0.90
N VAL A 304 -41.29 -21.74 0.39
CA VAL A 304 -41.43 -22.26 -0.97
C VAL A 304 -42.40 -21.38 -1.73
N ARG A 305 -42.01 -20.93 -2.91
CA ARG A 305 -42.85 -20.16 -3.82
C ARG A 305 -43.86 -21.07 -4.51
N GLU A 306 -45.12 -20.65 -4.55
CA GLU A 306 -46.22 -21.53 -4.95
C GLU A 306 -46.23 -21.83 -6.47
N ALA A 307 -45.79 -20.87 -7.30
CA ALA A 307 -45.87 -21.01 -8.75
C ALA A 307 -44.80 -21.92 -9.38
N ASP A 308 -43.58 -21.90 -8.85
CA ASP A 308 -42.39 -22.56 -9.46
C ASP A 308 -41.69 -23.52 -8.49
N GLN A 309 -42.25 -23.72 -7.29
CA GLN A 309 -41.70 -24.55 -6.22
C GLN A 309 -40.28 -24.15 -5.79
N HIS A 310 -39.82 -22.93 -6.11
CA HIS A 310 -38.50 -22.47 -5.71
C HIS A 310 -38.40 -22.22 -4.22
N VAL A 311 -37.33 -22.72 -3.61
CA VAL A 311 -37.03 -22.53 -2.20
C VAL A 311 -36.30 -21.20 -1.97
N ALA A 312 -36.62 -20.53 -0.88
CA ALA A 312 -35.81 -19.44 -0.34
C ALA A 312 -35.48 -19.67 1.13
N SER A 313 -34.22 -19.46 1.51
CA SER A 313 -33.78 -19.46 2.91
C SER A 313 -33.98 -18.08 3.52
N LEU A 314 -34.41 -18.05 4.78
CA LEU A 314 -34.86 -16.85 5.46
C LEU A 314 -34.28 -16.78 6.87
N GLU A 315 -33.60 -15.69 7.22
CA GLU A 315 -33.19 -15.37 8.58
C GLU A 315 -33.88 -14.07 8.98
N ILE A 316 -34.68 -14.09 10.05
CA ILE A 316 -35.30 -12.89 10.62
C ILE A 316 -34.77 -12.73 12.04
N THR A 317 -34.20 -11.58 12.31
CA THR A 317 -33.71 -11.17 13.63
C THR A 317 -34.36 -9.84 14.01
N THR A 318 -34.24 -9.45 15.28
CA THR A 318 -34.66 -8.12 15.72
C THR A 318 -33.88 -7.00 15.02
N GLN A 319 -32.70 -7.30 14.46
CA GLN A 319 -31.85 -6.34 13.74
C GLN A 319 -32.10 -6.32 12.23
N GLY A 320 -32.99 -7.16 11.69
CA GLY A 320 -33.31 -7.18 10.27
C GLY A 320 -33.54 -8.57 9.69
N ILE A 321 -33.59 -8.64 8.35
CA ILE A 321 -33.95 -9.83 7.58
C ILE A 321 -32.91 -10.11 6.51
N LYS A 322 -32.56 -11.39 6.35
CA LYS A 322 -31.79 -11.91 5.22
C LYS A 322 -32.60 -12.95 4.50
N PHE A 323 -32.59 -12.88 3.18
CA PHE A 323 -33.38 -13.71 2.31
C PHE A 323 -32.56 -14.09 1.08
N ALA A 324 -32.50 -15.38 0.77
CA ALA A 324 -31.79 -15.88 -0.40
C ALA A 324 -32.67 -16.87 -1.18
N SER A 325 -32.92 -16.59 -2.46
CA SER A 325 -33.66 -17.48 -3.35
C SER A 325 -32.73 -18.49 -4.01
N TRP A 326 -33.09 -19.76 -3.93
CA TRP A 326 -32.29 -20.85 -4.43
C TRP A 326 -32.63 -21.24 -5.86
N LYS A 327 -33.68 -20.70 -6.51
CA LYS A 327 -34.11 -21.10 -7.88
C LYS A 327 -33.98 -22.62 -8.14
N MET A 328 -34.33 -23.43 -7.14
CA MET A 328 -34.30 -24.89 -7.13
C MET A 328 -35.51 -25.39 -6.32
N THR A 329 -36.03 -26.56 -6.68
CA THR A 329 -37.18 -27.17 -6.01
C THR A 329 -36.82 -27.70 -4.62
N GLY A 330 -37.83 -27.87 -3.75
CA GLY A 330 -37.65 -28.42 -2.40
C GLY A 330 -36.89 -29.75 -2.37
N GLU A 331 -37.13 -30.64 -3.34
CA GLU A 331 -36.46 -31.93 -3.42
C GLU A 331 -35.01 -31.84 -3.93
N GLU A 332 -34.70 -30.87 -4.81
CA GLU A 332 -33.33 -30.63 -5.30
C GLU A 332 -32.44 -30.04 -4.21
N VAL A 333 -32.96 -29.08 -3.44
CA VAL A 333 -32.24 -28.50 -2.29
C VAL A 333 -31.93 -29.56 -1.21
N MET A 334 -32.79 -30.58 -1.07
CA MET A 334 -32.61 -31.68 -0.13
C MET A 334 -31.73 -32.82 -0.67
N ARG A 335 -31.72 -33.08 -1.99
CA ARG A 335 -30.92 -34.14 -2.64
C ARG A 335 -29.49 -33.71 -2.94
N ASP A 336 -29.30 -32.49 -3.40
CA ASP A 336 -28.00 -32.02 -3.85
C ASP A 336 -27.23 -31.32 -2.72
N ARG A 337 -26.01 -31.80 -2.45
CA ARG A 337 -25.03 -31.19 -1.53
C ARG A 337 -24.46 -29.89 -2.10
N ILE A 338 -25.30 -28.90 -2.41
CA ILE A 338 -24.89 -27.70 -3.14
C ILE A 338 -24.60 -26.54 -2.18
N GLN A 339 -23.31 -26.20 -2.07
CA GLN A 339 -22.93 -24.81 -1.88
C GLN A 339 -23.21 -24.09 -3.21
N LYS A 340 -24.25 -23.24 -3.27
CA LYS A 340 -24.34 -22.27 -4.37
C LYS A 340 -23.22 -21.26 -4.19
N THR A 341 -22.10 -21.53 -4.85
CA THR A 341 -21.21 -20.45 -5.27
C THR A 341 -21.99 -19.67 -6.32
N PHE A 342 -21.98 -18.33 -6.25
CA PHE A 342 -22.47 -17.49 -7.34
C PHE A 342 -22.02 -18.07 -8.69
N GLN A 343 -22.88 -17.98 -9.71
CA GLN A 343 -22.36 -17.86 -11.06
C GLN A 343 -21.43 -16.67 -11.04
N LYS A 344 -20.16 -17.00 -10.90
CA LYS A 344 -19.02 -16.18 -11.19
C LYS A 344 -19.37 -15.38 -12.45
N THR A 345 -19.25 -14.06 -12.40
CA THR A 345 -18.95 -13.29 -13.61
C THR A 345 -17.94 -14.08 -14.44
N PRO A 346 -17.90 -13.94 -15.79
CA PRO A 346 -16.96 -14.69 -16.65
C PRO A 346 -15.49 -14.70 -16.18
N LEU A 347 -15.12 -13.86 -15.22
CA LEU A 347 -13.90 -13.91 -14.42
C LEU A 347 -13.62 -15.14 -13.54
N GLN A 348 -14.54 -16.09 -13.31
CA GLN A 348 -14.14 -17.30 -12.56
C GLN A 348 -14.79 -18.63 -13.01
N ASN A 349 -15.72 -18.66 -13.97
CA ASN A 349 -16.11 -19.89 -14.70
C ASN A 349 -15.29 -20.01 -15.99
N ALA A 350 -13.99 -19.77 -15.90
CA ALA A 350 -13.16 -20.80 -16.45
C ALA A 350 -13.37 -21.98 -15.49
N ASP A 351 -14.09 -23.03 -15.93
CA ASP A 351 -13.47 -24.34 -15.74
C ASP A 351 -11.99 -24.09 -16.01
N PHE A 352 -11.08 -24.47 -15.11
CA PHE A 352 -9.74 -24.68 -15.59
C PHE A 352 -9.95 -25.69 -16.71
N ILE A 353 -10.05 -25.20 -17.96
CA ILE A 353 -9.65 -25.94 -19.12
C ILE A 353 -8.26 -26.33 -18.65
N ARG A 354 -8.15 -27.57 -18.22
CA ARG A 354 -6.90 -28.18 -17.83
C ARG A 354 -6.12 -28.42 -19.12
N ASN A 355 -6.06 -27.41 -19.98
CA ASN A 355 -4.88 -27.06 -20.71
C ASN A 355 -3.90 -26.57 -19.64
N SER A 356 -3.38 -27.52 -18.86
CA SER A 356 -2.18 -27.30 -18.09
C SER A 356 -1.11 -26.98 -19.11
N ILE A 357 -0.93 -25.69 -19.33
CA ILE A 357 0.17 -25.21 -20.14
C ILE A 357 1.41 -25.62 -19.37
N LYS A 358 2.11 -26.63 -19.88
CA LYS A 358 3.37 -27.07 -19.30
C LYS A 358 4.36 -25.93 -19.51
N PHE A 359 4.54 -25.07 -18.50
CA PHE A 359 5.47 -23.95 -18.53
C PHE A 359 6.86 -24.38 -19.03
N SER A 360 7.30 -25.58 -18.63
CA SER A 360 8.54 -26.22 -19.07
C SER A 360 8.64 -26.52 -20.57
N LYS A 361 7.51 -26.59 -21.30
CA LYS A 361 7.49 -26.80 -22.76
C LYS A 361 7.66 -25.53 -23.57
N PHE A 362 7.54 -24.35 -22.95
CA PHE A 362 7.83 -23.10 -23.66
C PHE A 362 9.33 -22.92 -23.87
N SER A 363 9.71 -22.21 -24.93
CA SER A 363 11.10 -21.83 -25.14
C SER A 363 11.59 -20.95 -23.98
N TRP A 364 12.91 -20.98 -23.75
CA TRP A 364 13.57 -20.22 -22.68
C TRP A 364 13.21 -18.72 -22.70
N LEU A 365 13.08 -18.13 -23.89
CA LEU A 365 12.68 -16.72 -24.07
C LEU A 365 11.24 -16.45 -23.62
N ILE A 366 10.30 -17.32 -23.96
CA ILE A 366 8.90 -17.18 -23.56
C ILE A 366 8.75 -17.37 -22.05
N GLN A 367 9.45 -18.36 -21.47
CA GLN A 367 9.49 -18.54 -20.03
C GLN A 367 10.04 -17.29 -19.33
N ARG A 368 11.13 -16.72 -19.83
CA ARG A 368 11.72 -15.49 -19.29
C ARG A 368 10.74 -14.32 -19.35
N GLU A 369 10.06 -14.14 -20.46
CA GLU A 369 9.12 -13.02 -20.64
C GLU A 369 7.92 -13.12 -19.69
N ILE A 370 7.35 -14.34 -19.55
CA ILE A 370 6.25 -14.60 -18.62
C ILE A 370 6.69 -14.27 -17.18
N LEU A 371 7.84 -14.81 -16.73
CA LEU A 371 8.35 -14.55 -15.38
C LEU A 371 8.74 -13.09 -15.16
N SER A 372 9.18 -12.40 -16.21
CA SER A 372 9.52 -10.96 -16.13
C SER A 372 8.30 -10.09 -15.88
N SER A 373 7.12 -10.52 -16.34
CA SER A 373 5.86 -9.79 -16.14
C SER A 373 5.22 -9.99 -14.76
N MET A 374 5.70 -10.96 -13.96
CA MET A 374 5.12 -11.31 -12.65
C MET A 374 5.64 -10.43 -11.51
N GLU A 375 4.85 -10.29 -10.44
CA GLU A 375 5.32 -9.62 -9.23
C GLU A 375 6.36 -10.47 -8.49
N LEU A 376 7.19 -9.83 -7.65
CA LEU A 376 8.25 -10.52 -6.91
C LEU A 376 7.68 -11.65 -6.03
N VAL A 377 6.52 -11.39 -5.41
CA VAL A 377 5.87 -12.34 -4.53
C VAL A 377 5.32 -13.56 -5.27
N ASP A 378 4.80 -13.38 -6.49
CA ASP A 378 4.34 -14.48 -7.33
C ASP A 378 5.50 -15.40 -7.72
N LEU A 379 6.66 -14.80 -8.06
CA LEU A 379 7.88 -15.54 -8.36
C LEU A 379 8.36 -16.36 -7.16
N LEU A 380 8.34 -15.76 -5.95
CA LEU A 380 8.72 -16.45 -4.71
C LEU A 380 7.74 -17.59 -4.39
N MET A 381 6.45 -17.39 -4.59
CA MET A 381 5.43 -18.42 -4.40
C MET A 381 5.61 -19.58 -5.37
N MET A 382 5.76 -19.30 -6.67
CA MET A 382 6.00 -20.35 -7.66
C MET A 382 7.32 -21.10 -7.42
N ALA A 383 8.37 -20.38 -7.02
CA ALA A 383 9.64 -21.00 -6.66
C ALA A 383 9.51 -21.93 -5.45
N SER A 384 8.59 -21.64 -4.51
CA SER A 384 8.37 -22.49 -3.35
C SER A 384 7.66 -23.81 -3.68
N CYS A 385 6.91 -23.87 -4.79
CA CYS A 385 6.13 -25.05 -5.16
C CYS A 385 6.97 -26.22 -5.70
N SER A 386 8.19 -25.98 -6.18
CA SER A 386 9.06 -27.03 -6.75
C SER A 386 10.52 -26.60 -6.82
N GLN A 387 11.42 -27.51 -6.47
CA GLN A 387 12.87 -27.28 -6.57
C GLN A 387 13.34 -27.00 -8.01
N GLN A 388 12.66 -27.58 -9.01
CA GLN A 388 12.97 -27.31 -10.42
C GLN A 388 12.58 -25.88 -10.80
N PHE A 389 11.40 -25.41 -10.36
CA PHE A 389 10.98 -24.02 -10.59
C PHE A 389 11.86 -23.04 -9.83
N HIS A 390 12.26 -23.35 -8.60
CA HIS A 390 13.21 -22.55 -7.83
C HIS A 390 14.50 -22.28 -8.63
N ARG A 391 15.14 -23.35 -9.14
CA ARG A 391 16.39 -23.22 -9.93
C ARG A 391 16.15 -22.45 -11.23
N ASN A 392 15.07 -22.74 -11.94
CA ASN A 392 14.74 -22.09 -13.21
C ASN A 392 14.49 -20.59 -13.01
N ILE A 393 13.67 -20.19 -12.02
CA ILE A 393 13.37 -18.78 -11.74
C ILE A 393 14.64 -18.05 -11.30
N LYS A 394 15.44 -18.63 -10.41
CA LYS A 394 16.70 -18.05 -9.94
C LYS A 394 17.68 -17.77 -11.10
N SER A 395 17.75 -18.68 -12.08
CA SER A 395 18.59 -18.51 -13.27
C SER A 395 18.01 -17.49 -14.27
N LEU A 396 16.74 -17.63 -14.64
CA LEU A 396 16.07 -16.80 -15.64
C LEU A 396 15.93 -15.34 -15.23
N MET A 397 15.68 -15.10 -13.95
CA MET A 397 15.41 -13.78 -13.39
C MET A 397 16.62 -13.15 -12.71
N ARG A 398 17.82 -13.72 -12.88
CA ARG A 398 19.07 -13.22 -12.29
C ARG A 398 19.27 -11.72 -12.51
N SER A 399 19.15 -11.25 -13.75
CA SER A 399 19.26 -9.82 -14.10
C SER A 399 18.25 -8.89 -13.42
N ARG A 400 17.09 -9.43 -13.00
CA ARG A 400 16.09 -8.69 -12.21
C ARG A 400 16.45 -8.73 -10.72
N PHE A 401 16.88 -9.88 -10.22
CA PHE A 401 17.25 -10.05 -8.82
C PHE A 401 18.53 -9.31 -8.45
N ASP A 402 19.48 -9.16 -9.39
CA ASP A 402 20.69 -8.35 -9.22
C ASP A 402 20.37 -6.85 -8.97
N LYS A 403 19.15 -6.40 -9.31
CA LYS A 403 18.68 -5.03 -9.02
C LYS A 403 18.09 -4.89 -7.62
N ILE A 404 17.84 -5.99 -6.92
CA ILE A 404 17.36 -5.98 -5.53
C ILE A 404 18.60 -5.85 -4.64
N LEU A 405 18.79 -4.67 -4.06
CA LEU A 405 19.94 -4.35 -3.21
C LEU A 405 19.68 -4.69 -1.75
N THR A 406 18.44 -4.47 -1.29
CA THR A 406 18.04 -4.67 0.10
C THR A 406 16.73 -5.44 0.23
N ILE A 407 16.63 -6.20 1.32
CA ILE A 407 15.39 -6.76 1.88
C ILE A 407 15.26 -6.24 3.31
N THR A 408 14.12 -5.64 3.62
CA THR A 408 13.91 -4.96 4.90
C THR A 408 12.75 -5.62 5.66
N TYR A 409 13.00 -5.91 6.94
CA TYR A 409 12.02 -6.41 7.90
C TYR A 409 11.59 -5.27 8.81
N GLU A 410 10.30 -4.97 8.81
CA GLU A 410 9.73 -3.85 9.56
C GLU A 410 8.52 -4.31 10.40
N PRO A 411 8.65 -4.40 11.73
CA PRO A 411 7.52 -4.65 12.60
C PRO A 411 6.64 -3.40 12.65
N THR A 412 5.35 -3.58 12.39
CA THR A 412 4.35 -2.51 12.37
C THR A 412 3.24 -2.81 13.39
N PRO A 413 2.79 -1.82 14.18
CA PRO A 413 1.65 -1.98 15.08
C PRO A 413 0.36 -2.24 14.30
N PRO A 414 -0.55 -3.16 14.73
CA PRO A 414 -0.58 -3.86 16.01
C PRO A 414 -0.19 -5.35 15.87
N SER A 415 1.10 -5.61 15.56
CA SER A 415 1.75 -6.94 15.51
C SER A 415 1.84 -7.61 14.14
N CYS A 416 2.07 -6.83 13.07
CA CYS A 416 2.48 -7.34 11.76
C CYS A 416 3.98 -7.14 11.51
N ILE A 417 4.58 -8.00 10.68
CA ILE A 417 5.97 -7.87 10.21
C ILE A 417 5.91 -7.72 8.70
N ASN A 418 6.20 -6.53 8.22
CA ASN A 418 6.27 -6.21 6.81
C ASN A 418 7.65 -6.57 6.27
N ILE A 419 7.67 -7.19 5.09
CA ILE A 419 8.89 -7.52 4.35
C ILE A 419 8.81 -6.78 3.02
N SER A 420 9.74 -5.86 2.82
CA SER A 420 9.86 -5.02 1.64
C SER A 420 11.20 -5.27 0.94
N SER A 421 11.27 -4.86 -0.33
CA SER A 421 12.50 -4.93 -1.12
C SER A 421 12.80 -3.57 -1.72
N SER A 422 14.07 -3.25 -1.93
CA SER A 422 14.47 -2.05 -2.69
C SER A 422 13.79 -1.92 -4.07
N SER A 423 13.37 -3.02 -4.69
CA SER A 423 12.66 -3.01 -5.98
C SER A 423 11.17 -2.67 -5.89
N SER A 424 10.55 -2.84 -4.72
CA SER A 424 9.12 -2.57 -4.48
C SER A 424 8.85 -1.19 -3.90
N GLY A 425 9.91 -0.38 -3.66
CA GLY A 425 9.83 0.84 -2.86
C GLY A 425 9.44 0.53 -1.41
N ASP A 426 8.82 1.48 -0.72
CA ASP A 426 8.40 1.34 0.68
C ASP A 426 7.16 0.42 0.87
N ASN A 427 6.61 -0.13 -0.21
CA ASN A 427 5.49 -1.05 -0.12
C ASN A 427 5.98 -2.47 0.20
N PRO A 428 5.46 -3.14 1.24
CA PRO A 428 5.77 -4.54 1.49
C PRO A 428 5.22 -5.41 0.37
N PHE A 429 5.98 -6.44 -0.01
CA PHE A 429 5.47 -7.49 -0.90
C PHE A 429 4.92 -8.68 -0.10
N MET A 430 5.33 -8.83 1.17
CA MET A 430 4.89 -9.87 2.10
C MET A 430 4.69 -9.26 3.50
N SER A 431 3.67 -9.71 4.23
CA SER A 431 3.43 -9.31 5.62
C SER A 431 3.03 -10.52 6.46
N ILE A 432 3.60 -10.66 7.65
CA ILE A 432 3.29 -11.73 8.61
C ILE A 432 2.42 -11.14 9.71
N THR A 433 1.22 -11.66 9.92
CA THR A 433 0.26 -11.14 10.91
C THR A 433 -0.35 -12.26 11.77
N SER A 434 -0.76 -11.92 12.99
CA SER A 434 -1.56 -12.82 13.86
C SER A 434 -3.06 -12.57 13.77
N ARG A 435 -3.52 -11.50 13.11
CA ARG A 435 -4.95 -11.13 13.06
C ARG A 435 -5.53 -11.44 11.69
N LEU A 436 -6.53 -12.31 11.61
CA LEU A 436 -7.39 -12.41 10.43
C LEU A 436 -8.26 -11.15 10.35
N GLY A 437 -8.21 -10.45 9.22
CA GLY A 437 -9.20 -9.41 8.93
C GLY A 437 -10.59 -10.03 8.83
N HIS A 438 -11.60 -9.39 9.42
CA HIS A 438 -12.98 -9.85 9.34
C HIS A 438 -13.39 -10.07 7.87
N GLY A 439 -13.74 -11.31 7.51
CA GLY A 439 -14.26 -11.66 6.19
C GLY A 439 -13.26 -12.23 5.17
N VAL A 440 -11.98 -12.45 5.53
CA VAL A 440 -10.99 -13.05 4.62
C VAL A 440 -10.82 -14.55 4.91
N ARG A 441 -10.97 -15.42 3.90
CA ARG A 441 -10.68 -16.87 4.01
C ARG A 441 -9.22 -17.15 3.64
N PRO A 442 -8.36 -17.59 4.58
CA PRO A 442 -6.99 -17.96 4.26
C PRO A 442 -6.95 -19.25 3.45
N LEU A 443 -6.02 -19.32 2.49
CA LEU A 443 -5.62 -20.56 1.83
C LEU A 443 -4.59 -21.29 2.70
N MET A 444 -4.66 -22.62 2.75
CA MET A 444 -3.54 -23.42 3.22
C MET A 444 -2.57 -23.64 2.06
N THR A 445 -1.32 -23.24 2.23
CA THR A 445 -0.26 -23.52 1.27
C THR A 445 0.99 -24.00 1.97
N LYS A 446 1.76 -24.86 1.29
CA LYS A 446 3.10 -25.22 1.73
C LYS A 446 4.09 -24.16 1.24
N LEU A 447 4.63 -23.37 2.15
CA LEU A 447 5.63 -22.33 1.86
C LEU A 447 6.84 -22.58 2.77
N CYS A 448 8.04 -22.58 2.18
CA CYS A 448 9.29 -22.88 2.90
C CYS A 448 9.26 -24.23 3.65
N GLY A 449 8.54 -25.23 3.10
CA GLY A 449 8.38 -26.54 3.73
C GLY A 449 7.35 -26.58 4.88
N MET A 450 6.72 -25.45 5.22
CA MET A 450 5.74 -25.32 6.29
C MET A 450 4.33 -25.16 5.74
N ASP A 451 3.34 -25.76 6.41
CA ASP A 451 1.93 -25.52 6.12
C ASP A 451 1.49 -24.21 6.77
N LEU A 452 1.35 -23.17 5.95
CA LEU A 452 1.01 -21.81 6.38
C LEU A 452 -0.36 -21.41 5.87
N GLN A 453 -1.10 -20.70 6.71
CA GLN A 453 -2.31 -19.98 6.30
C GLN A 453 -1.89 -18.69 5.62
N VAL A 454 -2.32 -18.48 4.39
CA VAL A 454 -1.92 -17.32 3.58
C VAL A 454 -3.12 -16.66 2.93
N CYS A 455 -3.01 -15.37 2.64
CA CYS A 455 -3.89 -14.69 1.69
C CYS A 455 -3.06 -14.17 0.54
N MET A 456 -3.51 -14.50 -0.67
CA MET A 456 -2.87 -14.03 -1.90
C MET A 456 -2.82 -12.50 -1.91
N PRO A 457 -1.74 -11.91 -2.45
CA PRO A 457 -1.61 -10.47 -2.52
C PRO A 457 -2.81 -9.88 -3.26
N THR A 458 -3.28 -8.74 -2.78
CA THR A 458 -4.27 -7.92 -3.49
C THR A 458 -3.64 -6.59 -3.81
N ARG A 459 -4.26 -5.80 -4.69
CA ARG A 459 -3.74 -4.48 -5.07
C ARG A 459 -3.41 -3.56 -3.89
N ASN A 460 -4.06 -3.75 -2.75
CA ASN A 460 -3.90 -2.89 -1.56
C ASN A 460 -3.27 -3.63 -0.36
N ASN A 461 -3.09 -4.94 -0.42
CA ASN A 461 -2.53 -5.71 0.68
C ASN A 461 -1.42 -6.62 0.16
N PRO A 462 -0.25 -6.65 0.82
CA PRO A 462 0.81 -7.59 0.47
C PRO A 462 0.32 -9.04 0.62
N PHE A 463 1.15 -9.98 0.19
CA PHE A 463 0.90 -11.38 0.51
C PHE A 463 0.92 -11.57 2.03
N MET A 464 -0.23 -11.94 2.60
CA MET A 464 -0.38 -12.05 4.05
C MET A 464 -0.11 -13.48 4.47
N ILE A 465 0.80 -13.67 5.41
CA ILE A 465 1.06 -14.93 6.09
C ILE A 465 0.45 -14.84 7.49
N TYR A 466 -0.52 -15.68 7.76
CA TYR A 466 -1.12 -15.80 9.08
C TYR A 466 -0.32 -16.80 9.90
N CYS A 467 0.29 -16.29 10.96
CA CYS A 467 1.09 -17.08 11.86
C CYS A 467 0.75 -16.69 13.30
N ASP A 468 0.31 -17.69 14.06
CA ASP A 468 0.15 -17.62 15.52
C ASP A 468 1.46 -17.08 16.14
N PRO A 469 1.40 -16.14 17.11
CA PRO A 469 2.57 -15.69 17.85
C PRO A 469 3.53 -16.81 18.29
N ALA A 470 3.01 -17.98 18.71
CA ALA A 470 3.84 -19.12 19.10
C ALA A 470 4.62 -19.73 17.92
N LYS A 471 4.01 -19.78 16.73
CA LYS A 471 4.64 -20.29 15.49
C LYS A 471 5.52 -19.23 14.81
N ARG A 472 5.36 -17.95 15.15
CA ARG A 472 6.14 -16.85 14.57
C ARG A 472 7.63 -16.97 14.86
N GLN A 473 7.99 -17.52 16.02
CA GLN A 473 9.38 -17.70 16.45
C GLN A 473 10.18 -18.65 15.54
N THR A 474 9.50 -19.59 14.87
CA THR A 474 10.10 -20.52 13.91
C THR A 474 9.78 -20.15 12.46
N GLY A 475 8.60 -19.60 12.20
CA GLY A 475 8.14 -19.20 10.88
C GLY A 475 8.96 -18.06 10.28
N LEU A 476 9.25 -17.00 11.04
CA LEU A 476 10.00 -15.85 10.54
C LEU A 476 11.45 -16.24 10.15
N PRO A 477 12.25 -16.93 11.00
CA PRO A 477 13.58 -17.40 10.60
C PRO A 477 13.56 -18.32 9.37
N SER A 478 12.52 -19.14 9.21
CA SER A 478 12.40 -20.05 8.07
C SER A 478 12.08 -19.31 6.77
N ILE A 479 11.22 -18.28 6.83
CA ILE A 479 10.98 -17.37 5.69
C ILE A 479 12.27 -16.62 5.34
N HIS A 480 13.00 -16.13 6.35
CA HIS A 480 14.26 -15.47 6.14
C HIS A 480 15.32 -16.38 5.49
N ASN A 481 15.50 -17.61 5.98
CA ASN A 481 16.41 -18.58 5.38
C ASN A 481 16.03 -18.89 3.92
N TYR A 482 14.74 -19.00 3.62
CA TYR A 482 14.29 -19.17 2.24
C TYR A 482 14.67 -17.98 1.35
N LEU A 483 14.50 -16.75 1.84
CA LEU A 483 14.91 -15.55 1.12
C LEU A 483 16.44 -15.48 0.96
N LEU A 484 17.20 -15.90 1.98
CA LEU A 484 18.65 -15.98 1.96
C LEU A 484 19.14 -17.02 0.93
N ASP A 485 18.52 -18.20 0.88
CA ASP A 485 18.83 -19.24 -0.10
C ASP A 485 18.46 -18.80 -1.52
N PHE A 486 17.33 -18.11 -1.67
CA PHE A 486 16.83 -17.69 -2.97
C PHE A 486 17.67 -16.55 -3.57
N PHE A 487 17.89 -15.48 -2.81
CA PHE A 487 18.60 -14.29 -3.30
C PHE A 487 20.12 -14.33 -3.07
N GLY A 488 20.59 -15.05 -2.06
CA GLY A 488 22.00 -15.12 -1.69
C GLY A 488 22.44 -14.01 -0.75
N SER A 489 23.68 -14.13 -0.27
CA SER A 489 24.31 -13.21 0.68
C SER A 489 24.78 -11.88 0.09
N SER A 490 24.70 -11.71 -1.24
CA SER A 490 25.03 -10.45 -1.90
C SER A 490 23.99 -9.34 -1.63
N ILE A 491 22.76 -9.72 -1.25
CA ILE A 491 21.72 -8.77 -0.83
C ILE A 491 21.96 -8.36 0.62
N LYS A 492 21.74 -7.09 0.90
CA LYS A 492 21.76 -6.54 2.26
C LYS A 492 20.42 -6.76 2.96
N TYR A 493 20.42 -7.53 4.04
CA TYR A 493 19.23 -7.72 4.88
C TYR A 493 19.22 -6.68 6.00
N GLN A 494 18.08 -6.04 6.22
CA GLN A 494 17.91 -4.93 7.16
C GLN A 494 16.76 -5.20 8.12
N LEU A 495 16.91 -4.85 9.39
CA LEU A 495 15.87 -4.90 10.41
C LEU A 495 15.60 -3.49 10.93
N ASN A 496 14.41 -2.93 10.72
CA ASN A 496 14.08 -1.55 11.07
C ASN A 496 12.82 -1.48 11.95
N GLY A 497 12.76 -0.62 12.96
CA GLY A 497 11.50 -0.06 13.46
C GLY A 497 10.80 -0.78 14.63
N GLY A 498 11.47 -1.67 15.38
CA GLY A 498 10.86 -2.24 16.59
C GLY A 498 11.83 -2.90 17.56
N ILE A 499 11.28 -3.62 18.55
CA ILE A 499 12.03 -4.31 19.61
C ILE A 499 12.64 -5.60 19.05
N LEU A 500 13.87 -5.94 19.48
CA LEU A 500 14.47 -7.24 19.16
C LEU A 500 13.71 -8.36 19.89
N THR A 501 12.76 -8.98 19.21
CA THR A 501 12.05 -10.16 19.72
C THR A 501 12.88 -11.43 19.51
N PRO A 502 12.59 -12.53 20.25
CA PRO A 502 13.23 -13.84 20.04
C PRO A 502 13.09 -14.42 18.62
N ALA A 503 12.18 -13.90 17.80
CA ALA A 503 12.05 -14.27 16.39
C ALA A 503 13.07 -13.51 15.52
N PHE A 504 13.33 -12.24 15.83
CA PHE A 504 14.30 -11.40 15.11
C PHE A 504 15.75 -11.75 15.49
N SER A 505 16.01 -12.17 16.73
CA SER A 505 17.35 -12.57 17.19
C SER A 505 17.93 -13.79 16.47
N LYS A 506 17.09 -14.56 15.75
CA LYS A 506 17.49 -15.74 14.99
C LYS A 506 17.74 -15.47 13.50
N LEU A 507 17.59 -14.24 13.03
CA LEU A 507 17.84 -13.86 11.65
C LEU A 507 19.35 -13.77 11.39
N ARG A 508 19.81 -14.40 10.31
CA ARG A 508 21.23 -14.50 9.95
C ARG A 508 21.58 -13.47 8.89
N ASN A 509 22.86 -13.15 8.73
CA ASN A 509 23.33 -12.26 7.66
C ASN A 509 22.60 -10.91 7.61
N ILE A 510 22.17 -10.38 8.77
CA ILE A 510 21.62 -9.04 8.88
C ILE A 510 22.78 -8.04 8.80
N SER A 511 22.70 -7.13 7.83
CA SER A 511 23.71 -6.12 7.53
C SER A 511 23.43 -4.77 8.17
N SER A 512 22.19 -4.51 8.57
CA SER A 512 21.77 -3.24 9.17
C SER A 512 20.66 -3.49 10.17
N THR A 513 20.80 -2.95 11.36
CA THR A 513 19.79 -3.05 12.43
C THR A 513 19.45 -1.65 12.92
N ASP A 514 18.17 -1.33 13.06
CA ASP A 514 17.68 -0.07 13.59
C ASP A 514 16.47 -0.34 14.50
N LEU A 515 16.65 -0.20 15.81
CA LEU A 515 15.68 -0.63 16.80
C LEU A 515 15.17 0.55 17.64
N ALA A 516 13.85 0.64 17.73
CA ALA A 516 13.15 1.44 18.73
C ALA A 516 13.20 0.68 20.07
N SER A 517 14.10 1.08 20.96
CA SER A 517 14.32 0.40 22.24
C SER A 517 13.34 0.90 23.31
N ASP A 518 12.77 -0.04 24.08
CA ASP A 518 12.18 0.16 25.41
C ASP A 518 12.93 -0.77 26.36
N ASN A 519 13.69 -0.21 27.32
CA ASN A 519 14.19 -0.71 28.62
C ASN A 519 14.61 -2.19 28.82
N THR A 520 14.50 -3.05 27.82
CA THR A 520 14.44 -4.52 27.93
C THR A 520 15.14 -5.19 26.76
N ILE A 521 16.15 -4.54 26.15
CA ILE A 521 17.16 -5.33 25.44
C ILE A 521 17.81 -6.20 26.51
N GLY A 522 17.34 -7.45 26.66
CA GLY A 522 18.04 -8.46 27.41
C GLY A 522 19.41 -8.56 26.77
N GLY A 523 20.45 -8.04 27.42
CA GLY A 523 21.79 -7.92 26.83
C GLY A 523 22.31 -9.24 26.26
N THR A 524 21.81 -10.37 26.78
CA THR A 524 22.04 -11.72 26.28
C THR A 524 21.46 -12.00 24.89
N GLU A 525 20.19 -11.64 24.62
CA GLU A 525 19.55 -11.89 23.32
C GLU A 525 20.19 -11.09 22.19
N PHE A 526 20.56 -9.83 22.47
CA PHE A 526 21.25 -8.99 21.49
C PHE A 526 22.69 -9.48 21.26
N HIS A 527 23.37 -9.94 22.32
CA HIS A 527 24.69 -10.54 22.20
C HIS A 527 24.68 -11.79 21.33
N ASP A 528 23.69 -12.68 21.50
CA ASP A 528 23.55 -13.87 20.67
C ASP A 528 23.13 -13.53 19.23
N PHE A 529 22.30 -12.50 19.04
CA PHE A 529 21.97 -11.99 17.72
C PHE A 529 23.22 -11.51 16.96
N LEU A 530 24.12 -10.77 17.62
CA LEU A 530 25.38 -10.31 17.00
C LEU A 530 26.32 -11.47 16.63
N LYS A 531 26.29 -12.60 17.37
CA LYS A 531 27.04 -13.81 16.95
C LYS A 531 26.47 -14.42 15.67
N ILE A 532 25.16 -14.33 15.49
CA ILE A 532 24.45 -14.91 14.34
C ILE A 532 24.53 -13.99 13.10
N SER A 533 24.56 -12.68 13.33
CA SER A 533 24.68 -11.63 12.30
C SER A 533 25.81 -10.64 12.66
N PRO A 534 27.08 -11.06 12.57
CA PRO A 534 28.24 -10.23 12.87
C PRO A 534 28.55 -9.21 11.77
N ASN A 535 29.43 -8.25 12.04
CA ASN A 535 29.97 -7.28 11.08
C ASN A 535 28.91 -6.43 10.36
N GLN A 536 27.93 -5.92 11.10
CA GLN A 536 26.87 -5.08 10.52
C GLN A 536 27.45 -3.75 10.00
N ASP A 537 26.91 -3.27 8.88
CA ASP A 537 27.24 -1.97 8.31
C ASP A 537 26.68 -0.82 9.18
N PHE A 538 25.55 -1.04 9.83
CA PHE A 538 24.86 -0.04 10.64
C PHE A 538 24.12 -0.68 11.82
N ILE A 539 24.27 -0.10 13.00
CA ILE A 539 23.43 -0.39 14.16
C ILE A 539 22.90 0.94 14.71
N GLY A 540 21.58 1.09 14.69
CA GLY A 540 20.82 2.18 15.28
C GLY A 540 20.05 1.72 16.50
N LEU A 541 20.17 2.43 17.61
CA LEU A 541 19.44 2.15 18.85
C LEU A 541 18.85 3.44 19.40
N THR A 542 17.52 3.53 19.55
CA THR A 542 16.89 4.71 20.17
C THR A 542 17.33 4.89 21.63
N GLU A 543 17.51 3.79 22.36
CA GLU A 543 17.94 3.82 23.76
C GLU A 543 18.82 2.61 24.11
N LEU A 544 19.92 2.87 24.85
CA LEU A 544 20.86 1.86 25.33
C LEU A 544 21.02 1.94 26.86
N GLY A 545 20.58 0.90 27.56
CA GLY A 545 20.59 0.83 29.02
C GLY A 545 21.70 -0.03 29.65
N SER A 546 22.45 -0.83 28.87
CA SER A 546 23.44 -1.77 29.40
C SER A 546 24.86 -1.41 28.95
N SER A 547 25.77 -1.19 29.91
CA SER A 547 27.20 -0.99 29.64
C SER A 547 27.90 -2.25 29.10
N LEU A 548 27.34 -3.44 29.33
CA LEU A 548 27.91 -4.71 28.87
C LEU A 548 27.99 -4.80 27.33
N LEU A 549 27.09 -4.12 26.62
CA LEU A 549 27.11 -4.05 25.16
C LEU A 549 28.33 -3.27 24.64
N GLY A 550 28.81 -2.26 25.37
CA GLY A 550 30.02 -1.53 25.01
C GLY A 550 31.30 -2.37 25.08
N ARG A 551 31.27 -3.51 25.76
CA ARG A 551 32.37 -4.48 25.82
C ARG A 551 32.27 -5.60 24.80
N ASN A 552 31.17 -5.65 24.04
CA ASN A 552 30.98 -6.64 23.00
C ASN A 552 31.78 -6.24 21.74
N LEU A 553 32.76 -7.08 21.37
CA LEU A 553 33.63 -6.83 20.23
C LEU A 553 32.88 -6.79 18.89
N GLU A 554 31.83 -7.59 18.72
CA GLU A 554 31.02 -7.58 17.48
C GLU A 554 30.19 -6.31 17.37
N PHE A 555 29.69 -5.79 18.49
CA PHE A 555 29.00 -4.51 18.55
C PHE A 555 29.96 -3.36 18.18
N ALA A 556 31.16 -3.38 18.76
CA ALA A 556 32.18 -2.34 18.56
C ALA A 556 32.80 -2.33 17.14
N ARG A 557 32.73 -3.45 16.41
CA ARG A 557 33.22 -3.57 15.01
C ARG A 557 32.24 -3.04 13.95
N THR A 558 31.05 -2.65 14.35
CA THR A 558 30.04 -2.09 13.43
C THR A 558 30.60 -0.86 12.73
N LYS A 559 30.36 -0.71 11.41
CA LYS A 559 30.92 0.42 10.66
C LYS A 559 30.33 1.76 11.09
N VAL A 560 29.02 1.80 11.35
CA VAL A 560 28.31 2.99 11.81
C VAL A 560 27.43 2.63 13.00
N LEU A 561 27.61 3.35 14.11
CA LEU A 561 26.82 3.17 15.33
C LEU A 561 26.07 4.47 15.62
N ASP A 562 24.75 4.39 15.73
CA ASP A 562 23.89 5.54 16.05
C ASP A 562 23.05 5.22 17.29
N ILE A 563 23.25 5.98 18.36
CA ILE A 563 22.59 5.79 19.64
C ILE A 563 21.86 7.08 20.00
N GLY A 564 20.54 7.00 20.17
CA GLY A 564 19.73 8.13 20.62
C GLY A 564 20.05 8.49 22.07
N THR A 565 19.60 7.67 23.02
CA THR A 565 19.77 7.93 24.46
C THR A 565 20.58 6.84 25.15
N MET A 566 21.58 7.23 25.94
CA MET A 566 22.34 6.34 26.80
C MET A 566 22.04 6.60 28.27
N ARG A 567 21.71 5.54 29.01
CA ARG A 567 21.58 5.59 30.48
C ARG A 567 22.84 5.16 31.23
N CYS A 568 23.84 4.68 30.51
CA CYS A 568 25.13 4.25 31.05
C CYS A 568 26.26 5.07 30.42
N SER A 569 27.48 4.93 30.96
CA SER A 569 28.64 5.60 30.39
C SER A 569 28.95 5.09 28.98
N ALA A 570 29.24 6.02 28.08
CA ALA A 570 29.74 5.78 26.73
C ALA A 570 31.25 5.45 26.70
N ASP A 571 31.92 5.47 27.85
CA ASP A 571 33.36 5.23 27.96
C ASP A 571 33.80 3.90 27.32
N ASP A 572 33.12 2.79 27.66
CA ASP A 572 33.42 1.46 27.12
C ASP A 572 33.14 1.39 25.60
N ILE A 573 32.10 2.09 25.12
CA ILE A 573 31.75 2.13 23.70
C ILE A 573 32.85 2.85 22.93
N LEU A 574 33.20 4.08 23.31
CA LEU A 574 34.23 4.85 22.61
C LEU A 574 35.59 4.14 22.68
N SER A 575 35.94 3.56 23.83
CA SER A 575 37.23 2.88 24.02
C SER A 575 37.42 1.65 23.13
N ASN A 576 36.33 0.93 22.82
CA ASN A 576 36.38 -0.31 22.05
C ASN A 576 35.99 -0.13 20.57
N PHE A 577 35.38 1.00 20.20
CA PHE A 577 34.82 1.20 18.86
C PHE A 577 35.89 1.16 17.76
N GLY A 578 35.76 0.19 16.86
CA GLY A 578 36.64 -0.02 15.70
C GLY A 578 35.99 0.37 14.36
N GLY A 579 34.82 0.98 14.41
CA GLY A 579 34.07 1.44 13.24
C GLY A 579 34.56 2.77 12.67
N ARG A 580 33.73 3.36 11.80
CA ARG A 580 34.04 4.58 11.06
C ARG A 580 33.24 5.79 11.55
N GLN A 581 32.00 5.60 11.98
CA GLN A 581 31.13 6.69 12.42
C GLN A 581 30.37 6.35 13.70
N LEU A 582 30.42 7.24 14.69
CA LEU A 582 29.76 7.09 15.98
C LEU A 582 28.88 8.32 16.29
N PHE A 583 27.60 8.09 16.53
CA PHE A 583 26.65 9.11 16.94
C PHE A 583 26.01 8.73 18.28
N ILE A 584 26.03 9.67 19.23
CA ILE A 584 25.38 9.54 20.53
C ILE A 584 24.66 10.87 20.80
N ASP A 585 23.32 10.89 20.81
CA ASP A 585 22.57 12.15 20.96
C ASP A 585 22.37 12.57 22.43
N ASN A 586 22.24 11.62 23.35
CA ASN A 586 22.10 11.89 24.78
C ASN A 586 22.99 10.91 25.57
N GLY A 587 24.29 11.23 25.66
CA GLY A 587 25.31 10.40 26.29
C GLY A 587 25.79 10.91 27.66
N ILE A 588 26.53 10.04 28.36
CA ILE A 588 27.39 10.36 29.49
C ILE A 588 28.79 9.88 29.14
N ILE A 589 29.80 10.74 29.14
CA ILE A 589 31.18 10.37 28.83
C ILE A 589 32.15 11.16 29.71
N SER A 590 33.29 10.55 30.05
CA SER A 590 34.31 11.18 30.87
C SER A 590 35.37 11.92 30.04
N ASP A 591 35.86 13.05 30.58
CA ASP A 591 36.95 13.83 29.97
C ASP A 591 38.20 12.97 29.71
N ALA A 592 38.53 12.06 30.64
CA ALA A 592 39.69 11.19 30.55
C ALA A 592 39.65 10.28 29.31
N VAL A 593 38.48 9.73 28.97
CA VAL A 593 38.32 8.84 27.81
C VAL A 593 38.39 9.63 26.50
N ILE A 594 37.86 10.86 26.46
CA ILE A 594 38.02 11.75 25.31
C ILE A 594 39.51 12.07 25.07
N ILE A 595 40.23 12.44 26.13
CA ILE A 595 41.67 12.74 26.05
C ILE A 595 42.44 11.51 25.56
N GLN A 596 42.11 10.33 26.08
CA GLN A 596 42.72 9.07 25.65
C GLN A 596 42.43 8.76 24.18
N PHE A 597 41.19 8.95 23.72
CA PHE A 597 40.79 8.79 22.33
C PHE A 597 41.60 9.69 21.40
N LEU A 598 41.67 10.99 21.71
CA LEU A 598 42.39 11.97 20.89
C LEU A 598 43.89 11.66 20.82
N ASN A 599 44.50 11.30 21.95
CA ASN A 599 45.91 10.93 21.99
C ASN A 599 46.20 9.65 21.19
N LYS A 600 45.38 8.61 21.32
CA LYS A 600 45.52 7.35 20.56
C LYS A 600 45.36 7.55 19.06
N TRP A 601 44.40 8.38 18.63
CA TRP A 601 44.23 8.70 17.22
C TRP A 601 45.45 9.44 16.68
N ARG A 602 45.94 10.43 17.44
CA ARG A 602 47.08 11.26 17.05
C ARG A 602 48.40 10.50 16.99
N SER A 603 48.68 9.62 17.95
CA SER A 603 49.86 8.74 17.94
C SER A 603 49.74 7.60 16.94
N ASN A 604 48.60 7.48 16.24
CA ASN A 604 48.26 6.38 15.34
C ASN A 604 48.22 5.00 16.03
N GLU A 605 48.06 4.95 17.35
CA GLU A 605 47.91 3.71 18.12
C GLU A 605 46.49 3.11 18.01
N GLY A 606 45.48 3.92 17.67
CA GLY A 606 44.11 3.44 17.49
C GLY A 606 43.25 4.35 16.59
N TYR A 607 42.03 3.90 16.29
CA TYR A 607 41.01 4.68 15.56
C TYR A 607 41.39 5.09 14.13
N GLN A 608 42.23 4.32 13.44
CA GLN A 608 42.72 4.66 12.10
C GLN A 608 41.61 4.72 11.04
N ASN A 609 40.53 3.95 11.22
CA ASN A 609 39.36 3.92 10.35
C ASN A 609 38.30 4.98 10.71
N MET A 610 38.50 5.75 11.77
CA MET A 610 37.51 6.70 12.27
C MET A 610 37.36 7.88 11.31
N GLU A 611 36.13 8.13 10.86
CA GLU A 611 35.76 9.24 9.99
C GLU A 611 35.03 10.34 10.78
N TYR A 612 34.09 9.97 11.67
CA TYR A 612 33.24 10.95 12.36
C TYR A 612 32.75 10.49 13.74
N ILE A 613 32.77 11.36 14.72
CA ILE A 613 32.18 11.15 16.04
C ILE A 613 31.35 12.39 16.41
N SER A 614 30.14 12.17 16.92
CA SER A 614 29.33 13.21 17.56
C SER A 614 28.71 12.65 18.83
N ILE A 615 29.06 13.23 19.97
CA ILE A 615 28.53 12.85 21.28
C ILE A 615 27.97 14.11 21.92
N ASN A 616 26.65 14.20 21.93
CA ASN A 616 25.88 15.21 22.63
C ASN A 616 25.54 14.71 24.04
N LEU A 617 25.63 15.59 25.03
CA LEU A 617 25.48 15.27 26.45
C LEU A 617 24.22 15.91 27.01
N TYR A 618 23.48 15.14 27.82
CA TYR A 618 22.22 15.58 28.41
C TYR A 618 22.36 16.08 29.85
N SER A 619 23.13 15.37 30.68
CA SER A 619 23.23 15.63 32.13
C SER A 619 24.66 15.76 32.68
N SER A 620 25.67 15.46 31.86
CA SER A 620 27.09 15.60 32.20
C SER A 620 27.70 16.76 31.42
N GLN A 621 28.60 17.51 32.05
CA GLN A 621 29.36 18.58 31.41
C GLN A 621 30.80 18.13 31.20
N LEU A 622 31.32 18.32 29.98
CA LEU A 622 32.75 18.23 29.72
C LEU A 622 33.44 19.47 30.27
N ASN A 623 34.74 19.36 30.52
CA ASN A 623 35.60 20.53 30.70
C ASN A 623 36.42 20.79 29.43
N PRO A 624 35.94 21.64 28.48
CA PRO A 624 36.63 21.88 27.22
C PRO A 624 38.06 22.38 27.42
N ASN A 625 38.28 23.26 28.42
CA ASN A 625 39.60 23.81 28.69
C ASN A 625 40.59 22.72 29.13
N GLN A 626 40.15 21.79 29.99
CA GLN A 626 40.99 20.69 30.42
C GLN A 626 41.34 19.76 29.24
N ILE A 627 40.36 19.40 28.41
CA ILE A 627 40.56 18.51 27.26
C ILE A 627 41.47 19.18 26.22
N MET A 628 41.20 20.45 25.87
CA MET A 628 41.96 21.21 24.88
C MET A 628 43.38 21.54 25.34
N ASN A 629 43.63 21.67 26.65
CA ASN A 629 44.99 21.86 27.19
C ASN A 629 45.78 20.54 27.25
N SER A 630 45.09 19.40 27.31
CA SER A 630 45.71 18.08 27.41
C SER A 630 46.15 17.51 26.05
N VAL A 631 45.67 18.08 24.94
CA VAL A 631 45.95 17.61 23.58
C VAL A 631 46.33 18.82 22.70
N PRO A 632 47.41 18.74 21.89
CA PRO A 632 47.73 19.80 20.94
C PRO A 632 46.65 19.98 19.88
N ILE A 633 45.94 21.10 19.97
CA ILE A 633 44.87 21.51 19.05
C ILE A 633 45.25 22.85 18.42
N ASN A 634 45.27 22.87 17.10
CA ASN A 634 45.52 24.06 16.30
C ASN A 634 44.20 24.80 16.05
N ARG A 635 44.28 26.13 15.88
CA ARG A 635 43.12 26.99 15.60
C ARG A 635 43.31 27.70 14.26
N LEU A 636 42.30 27.61 13.41
CA LEU A 636 42.24 28.37 12.16
C LEU A 636 41.95 29.84 12.45
N ASP A 637 42.58 30.72 11.66
CA ASP A 637 42.36 32.17 11.75
C ASP A 637 40.91 32.54 11.40
N PRO A 638 40.20 33.32 12.25
CA PRO A 638 38.80 33.72 12.06
C PRO A 638 38.49 34.43 10.73
N SER A 639 39.49 35.03 10.08
CA SER A 639 39.33 35.75 8.81
C SER A 639 39.07 34.85 7.60
N HIS A 640 39.21 33.53 7.75
CA HIS A 640 39.10 32.57 6.65
C HIS A 640 37.80 31.76 6.68
N GLN A 641 37.28 31.44 5.50
CA GLN A 641 36.15 30.53 5.37
C GLN A 641 36.53 29.14 5.89
N LEU A 642 35.80 28.65 6.89
CA LEU A 642 36.08 27.38 7.55
C LEU A 642 35.76 26.17 6.63
N PRO A 643 36.58 25.10 6.68
CA PRO A 643 36.30 23.87 5.96
C PRO A 643 34.97 23.24 6.39
N VAL A 644 34.21 22.76 5.41
CA VAL A 644 32.91 22.10 5.63
C VAL A 644 33.07 20.60 5.41
N TYR A 645 33.02 19.82 6.49
CA TYR A 645 32.99 18.37 6.44
C TYR A 645 31.57 17.90 6.11
N GLN A 646 31.42 16.91 5.23
CA GLN A 646 30.12 16.32 4.89
C GLN A 646 30.06 14.88 5.36
N PHE A 647 28.98 14.51 6.02
CA PHE A 647 28.78 13.15 6.52
C PHE A 647 27.33 12.71 6.29
N ALA A 648 27.13 11.39 6.20
CA ALA A 648 25.81 10.80 6.08
C ALA A 648 25.36 10.30 7.46
N ARG A 649 24.11 10.58 7.84
CA ARG A 649 23.48 10.02 9.04
C ARG A 649 22.02 9.69 8.70
N LYS A 650 21.43 8.73 9.41
CA LYS A 650 20.01 8.39 9.24
C LYS A 650 19.16 9.40 10.02
N ASP A 651 18.06 9.90 9.44
CA ASP A 651 17.18 10.84 10.14
C ASP A 651 16.52 10.18 11.36
N CYS A 652 16.59 10.84 12.52
CA CYS A 652 15.99 10.35 13.77
C CYS A 652 14.45 10.49 13.81
N ASN A 653 13.84 11.13 12.81
CA ASN A 653 12.42 11.52 12.78
C ASN A 653 11.53 10.61 11.92
N TRP A 654 11.64 9.28 12.09
CA TRP A 654 10.69 8.27 11.61
C TRP A 654 10.71 7.93 10.10
N GLU A 655 11.50 8.61 9.26
CA GLU A 655 11.79 8.13 7.90
C GLU A 655 13.17 7.45 7.86
N PRO A 656 13.28 6.18 7.43
CA PRO A 656 14.54 5.44 7.43
C PRO A 656 15.49 5.85 6.28
N THR A 657 15.63 7.14 6.03
CA THR A 657 16.43 7.69 4.93
C THR A 657 17.74 8.31 5.44
N TRP A 658 18.78 8.24 4.61
CA TRP A 658 20.08 8.84 4.89
C TRP A 658 20.10 10.29 4.43
N GLY A 659 20.32 11.21 5.38
CA GLY A 659 20.57 12.63 5.12
C GLY A 659 22.07 12.92 5.00
N ILE A 660 22.43 13.95 4.22
CA ILE A 660 23.79 14.50 4.18
C ILE A 660 23.83 15.75 5.05
N TYR A 661 24.64 15.73 6.09
CA TYR A 661 24.83 16.81 7.04
C TYR A 661 26.20 17.47 6.86
N LYS A 662 26.34 18.66 7.42
CA LYS A 662 27.54 19.49 7.31
C LYS A 662 28.05 19.81 8.71
N PHE A 663 29.35 19.60 8.91
CA PHE A 663 30.06 19.98 10.13
C PHE A 663 31.15 20.99 9.80
N ILE A 664 31.33 21.96 10.69
CA ILE A 664 32.32 23.03 10.56
C ILE A 664 32.97 23.21 11.93
N SER A 665 34.30 23.29 11.96
CA SER A 665 35.03 23.62 13.18
C SER A 665 36.17 24.60 12.93
N PRO A 666 36.40 25.56 13.83
CA PRO A 666 37.59 26.42 13.81
C PRO A 666 38.86 25.73 14.33
N THR A 667 38.74 24.57 14.96
CA THR A 667 39.84 23.87 15.61
C THR A 667 40.09 22.51 14.98
N TYR A 668 41.37 22.11 14.92
CA TYR A 668 41.79 20.86 14.32
C TYR A 668 43.04 20.29 15.01
N THR A 669 43.31 19.00 14.82
CA THR A 669 44.54 18.33 15.26
C THR A 669 45.13 17.51 14.12
N VAL A 670 46.40 17.13 14.26
CA VAL A 670 47.19 16.46 13.21
C VAL A 670 47.74 15.15 13.77
N ARG A 671 47.57 14.08 13.00
CA ARG A 671 48.11 12.75 13.32
C ARG A 671 49.59 12.69 12.98
N ASP A 672 50.41 12.26 13.94
CA ASP A 672 51.86 12.44 13.86
C ASP A 672 52.47 11.60 12.73
N LEU A 673 51.96 10.38 12.48
CA LEU A 673 52.52 9.44 11.51
C LEU A 673 52.36 9.88 10.04
N ASP A 674 51.14 10.21 9.63
CA ASP A 674 50.77 10.44 8.23
C ASP A 674 50.25 11.85 7.96
N GLN A 675 50.36 12.74 8.94
CA GLN A 675 49.99 14.14 8.87
C GLN A 675 48.51 14.38 8.53
N HIS A 676 47.65 13.37 8.71
CA HIS A 676 46.22 13.52 8.46
C HIS A 676 45.58 14.45 9.49
N VAL A 677 44.63 15.26 9.04
CA VAL A 677 43.95 16.25 9.89
C VAL A 677 42.63 15.72 10.42
N ALA A 678 42.28 16.07 11.65
CA ALA A 678 40.91 15.97 12.15
C ALA A 678 40.40 17.31 12.68
N SER A 679 39.21 17.72 12.23
CA SER A 679 38.49 18.87 12.80
C SER A 679 37.79 18.46 14.08
N ILE A 680 37.92 19.26 15.13
CA ILE A 680 37.42 18.96 16.48
C ILE A 680 36.62 20.14 16.98
N LEU A 681 35.42 19.92 17.51
CA LEU A 681 34.64 20.90 18.24
C LEU A 681 34.31 20.31 19.62
N ILE A 682 34.76 20.97 20.68
CA ILE A 682 34.46 20.57 22.06
C ILE A 682 33.78 21.74 22.75
N THR A 683 32.61 21.48 23.31
CA THR A 683 31.81 22.39 24.13
C THR A 683 31.42 21.66 25.41
N GLU A 684 30.84 22.35 26.38
CA GLU A 684 30.40 21.73 27.64
C GLU A 684 29.44 20.56 27.42
N ASN A 685 28.61 20.61 26.36
CA ASN A 685 27.54 19.64 26.11
C ASN A 685 27.72 18.80 24.84
N ASN A 686 28.81 18.96 24.10
CA ASN A 686 29.02 18.25 22.84
C ASN A 686 30.51 18.12 22.52
N ILE A 687 30.89 16.93 22.05
CA ILE A 687 32.13 16.70 21.34
C ILE A 687 31.84 16.19 19.92
N THR A 688 32.42 16.86 18.94
CA THR A 688 32.40 16.44 17.54
C THR A 688 33.81 16.33 17.00
N PHE A 689 34.11 15.22 16.34
CA PHE A 689 35.40 14.93 15.73
C PHE A 689 35.15 14.47 14.29
N ALA A 690 35.89 15.00 13.33
CA ALA A 690 35.79 14.64 11.92
C ALA A 690 37.18 14.49 11.31
N ALA A 691 37.57 13.29 10.93
CA ALA A 691 38.86 13.01 10.31
C ALA A 691 38.80 13.25 8.80
N TRP A 692 39.77 14.01 8.30
CA TRP A 692 39.94 14.28 6.88
C TRP A 692 40.93 13.29 6.29
N ASN A 693 40.62 12.81 5.09
CA ASN A 693 41.59 12.10 4.27
C ASN A 693 42.50 13.09 3.51
N LEU A 694 43.14 14.00 4.26
CA LEU A 694 43.99 15.08 3.77
C LEU A 694 45.14 15.32 4.74
N THR A 695 46.33 15.58 4.19
CA THR A 695 47.47 16.04 4.99
C THR A 695 47.26 17.48 5.48
N GLU A 696 47.94 17.90 6.54
CA GLU A 696 47.82 19.28 7.06
C GLU A 696 48.09 20.34 5.99
N LYS A 697 49.12 20.14 5.17
CA LYS A 697 49.43 21.05 4.06
C LYS A 697 48.27 21.15 3.08
N GLU A 698 47.72 20.02 2.63
CA GLU A 698 46.58 20.02 1.70
C GLU A 698 45.31 20.61 2.32
N PHE A 699 45.06 20.36 3.60
CA PHE A 699 43.93 20.88 4.34
C PHE A 699 43.98 22.41 4.43
N LEU A 700 45.17 22.98 4.64
CA LEU A 700 45.38 24.44 4.67
C LEU A 700 45.35 25.06 3.26
N GLU A 701 45.81 24.35 2.23
CA GLU A 701 45.81 24.82 0.83
C GLU A 701 44.43 24.76 0.14
N LYS A 702 43.57 23.76 0.44
CA LYS A 702 42.30 23.49 -0.27
C LYS A 702 41.07 24.24 0.25
N ARG A 703 41.18 25.50 0.67
CA ARG A 703 39.99 26.34 0.94
C ARG A 703 39.31 26.75 -0.39
N PRO A 704 38.02 26.45 -0.71
CA PRO A 704 37.17 25.29 -0.43
C PRO A 704 36.61 24.57 -1.71
N ILE A 705 36.00 23.40 -1.47
CA ILE A 705 35.08 22.56 -2.28
C ILE A 705 35.69 21.63 -3.34
N LYS A 706 35.74 20.33 -3.02
CA LYS A 706 35.52 19.27 -4.01
C LYS A 706 34.49 18.25 -3.48
N ARG A 707 33.39 18.12 -4.23
CA ARG A 707 32.39 17.05 -4.11
C ARG A 707 33.08 15.69 -4.30
N LEU A 708 32.75 14.73 -3.45
CA LEU A 708 32.88 13.31 -3.77
C LEU A 708 31.48 12.70 -3.66
N TYR A 709 31.09 12.00 -4.73
CA TYR A 709 29.84 11.27 -4.90
C TYR A 709 29.81 10.00 -4.05
#